data_AF-A0A2L0EMA0-F1
#
_entry.id   AF-A0A2L0EMA0-F1
#
_cell.length_a   1.000
_cell.length_b   1.000
_cell.length_c   1.000
_cell.angle_alpha   90.00
_cell.angle_beta   90.00
_cell.angle_gamma   90.00
#
_symmetry.space_group_name_H-M   'P 1'
#
loop_
_entity.id
_entity.type
_entity.pdbx_description
1 polymer ?
#
loop_
_entity_poly.entity_id
_entity_poly.type
_entity_poly.pdbx_seq_one_letter_code
_entity_poly.pdbx_strand_id
1 'polypeptide(L)'
;MRNFSFSFAHPLATKTSSAAVLALLALGAAACGSHGVGEGSFGGAELALDGADEPVHPASAVSVSGGGDGAGLVAALQASPQALAFWPFDDCDSSTTELFDSSGNGSTATRSAGAACAQGISGLGISFDNSNDTVTVNDDPRFTFGQNLAVAAWVNPTSVSGSTARTIVQERNNSSSSFSLVVQNNQARFTVTLNNGSTVTSSAPIQANVWTHVAGIYDGSRVRVFLNGQQAGQANATGAIRDINAPIHIGNNPQRQRFTGLIDQVWLSASPLTDAEIAQLVCLRHPGTVVVTPESSGPVVAGTPVTYQVAVTNNDSDACSPRDYALNVTTQPGINFSQDVPSIPGIAPGSTATFPVTVTGNVAVDPGVYLLRYEVLNTNSPDSSFVASGNLTYELGEPAGCFVRTGREIFVKDLSVVEDPIRTTFDGPAGDPRTGAWTFARLMEDMAPTPADAPAMVEQVFSAWLTDQVVNGFTVPARPTIQQVVFDEWPRSPDGSLDLRQAPLMLLGIVNRIDVRNLAEGHAGEGRFVFGVFSQGFAQLFTLILEYKLPASTEADVLDWANDWHALGSLPFPSEQYNAALQEITTRFAGRNAAPGKPNGSSLGQLRTNEIALAGPWELREFVLSPATGFLGPATVKLTPDLSFDGTSTLAAFVNQNEAAIIAEQHTVPDTFQGLPFLGGSSINNLTAWTAPGILSNEARHKFSLNTCNGCHGGAETGTPFLHVNPRAPGREAVLSGFMTGIEIADPVSGEQRTLNDLARRNQDLKELVCGPVPALARTATAERAGVATSRSAFIRRGIGRVH
;
A
#
# COMPACT_ATOMS: atom_id res chain seq x y z
N MET A 1 -34.85 -51.78 -30.67
CA MET A 1 -36.33 -51.92 -30.77
C MET A 1 -36.97 -51.07 -29.69
N ARG A 2 -38.21 -50.58 -29.88
CA ARG A 2 -38.90 -49.69 -28.93
C ARG A 2 -39.40 -50.44 -27.68
N ASN A 3 -39.48 -49.79 -26.50
CA ASN A 3 -40.76 -49.48 -25.81
C ASN A 3 -40.65 -49.06 -24.32
N PHE A 4 -41.33 -47.95 -23.98
CA PHE A 4 -42.11 -47.59 -22.78
C PHE A 4 -41.62 -47.78 -21.31
N SER A 5 -41.24 -46.63 -20.70
CA SER A 5 -41.94 -45.83 -19.64
C SER A 5 -42.53 -46.40 -18.32
N PHE A 6 -42.45 -45.51 -17.29
CA PHE A 6 -43.10 -45.41 -15.95
C PHE A 6 -42.44 -46.17 -14.77
N SER A 7 -41.88 -45.49 -13.73
CA SER A 7 -42.49 -44.79 -12.56
C SER A 7 -43.14 -45.74 -11.54
N PHE A 8 -42.98 -45.65 -10.21
CA PHE A 8 -42.39 -44.66 -9.28
C PHE A 8 -41.77 -45.41 -8.07
N ALA A 9 -40.72 -44.86 -7.41
CA ALA A 9 -40.54 -44.85 -5.94
C ALA A 9 -39.19 -44.21 -5.52
N HIS A 10 -39.22 -43.44 -4.43
CA HIS A 10 -38.09 -42.97 -3.62
C HIS A 10 -38.39 -43.44 -2.16
N PRO A 11 -37.46 -43.39 -1.17
CA PRO A 11 -36.34 -42.44 -1.04
C PRO A 11 -35.04 -43.02 -0.42
N LEU A 12 -34.18 -42.10 0.06
CA LEU A 12 -33.03 -42.26 0.98
C LEU A 12 -31.69 -42.64 0.34
N ALA A 13 -31.01 -41.62 -0.19
CA ALA A 13 -29.57 -41.61 -0.36
C ALA A 13 -28.92 -40.67 0.67
N THR A 14 -27.92 -41.15 1.40
CA THR A 14 -26.97 -40.31 2.15
C THR A 14 -25.54 -40.79 1.91
N LYS A 15 -24.67 -39.82 1.55
CA LYS A 15 -23.20 -39.73 1.69
C LYS A 15 -22.44 -39.45 0.38
N THR A 16 -21.58 -38.42 0.46
CA THR A 16 -20.31 -38.22 -0.29
C THR A 16 -20.42 -38.09 -1.83
N SER A 17 -19.60 -37.32 -2.57
CA SER A 17 -18.16 -37.01 -2.39
C SER A 17 -17.71 -35.76 -3.17
N SER A 18 -16.54 -35.22 -2.78
CA SER A 18 -15.46 -34.58 -3.57
C SER A 18 -15.67 -33.92 -4.95
N ALA A 19 -15.13 -32.69 -5.04
CA ALA A 19 -14.22 -32.14 -6.07
C ALA A 19 -14.69 -31.91 -7.54
N ALA A 20 -14.52 -30.66 -8.01
CA ALA A 20 -13.88 -30.34 -9.29
C ALA A 20 -13.43 -28.86 -9.33
N VAL A 21 -12.28 -28.61 -9.99
CA VAL A 21 -11.73 -27.27 -10.29
C VAL A 21 -12.33 -26.75 -11.59
N LEU A 22 -12.54 -25.44 -11.72
CA LEU A 22 -12.58 -24.78 -13.03
C LEU A 22 -12.02 -23.35 -12.96
N ALA A 23 -11.04 -23.06 -13.79
CA ALA A 23 -10.54 -21.71 -14.06
C ALA A 23 -11.19 -21.17 -15.34
N LEU A 24 -11.32 -19.85 -15.47
CA LEU A 24 -11.53 -19.20 -16.77
C LEU A 24 -10.91 -17.80 -16.79
N LEU A 25 -10.21 -17.49 -17.88
CA LEU A 25 -9.72 -16.14 -18.17
C LEU A 25 -10.84 -15.25 -18.72
N ALA A 26 -10.68 -13.94 -18.61
CA ALA A 26 -11.31 -12.97 -19.50
C ALA A 26 -10.34 -11.83 -19.83
N LEU A 27 -9.87 -11.78 -21.08
CA LEU A 27 -9.34 -10.55 -21.68
C LEU A 27 -10.52 -9.73 -22.24
N GLY A 28 -10.43 -8.41 -22.14
CA GLY A 28 -11.34 -7.47 -22.76
C GLY A 28 -10.59 -6.37 -23.50
N ALA A 29 -10.25 -6.60 -24.77
CA ALA A 29 -9.77 -5.56 -25.67
C ALA A 29 -10.95 -4.98 -26.45
N ALA A 30 -11.10 -3.65 -26.46
CA ALA A 30 -12.10 -2.96 -27.27
C ALA A 30 -11.40 -1.99 -28.23
N ALA A 31 -11.40 -2.35 -29.51
CA ALA A 31 -11.03 -1.43 -30.59
C ALA A 31 -12.27 -0.65 -31.05
N CYS A 32 -12.10 0.62 -31.40
CA CYS A 32 -13.07 1.33 -32.22
C CYS A 32 -12.34 2.16 -33.29
N GLY A 33 -12.88 2.16 -34.51
CA GLY A 33 -12.20 2.70 -35.69
C GLY A 33 -12.59 4.14 -36.04
N SER A 34 -11.63 4.83 -36.65
CA SER A 34 -11.73 5.93 -37.62
C SER A 34 -13.07 6.66 -37.86
N HIS A 35 -13.00 7.99 -37.95
CA HIS A 35 -13.49 8.81 -39.07
C HIS A 35 -12.67 10.12 -39.15
N GLY A 36 -12.47 10.69 -40.35
CA GLY A 36 -11.91 12.04 -40.54
C GLY A 36 -12.94 13.14 -40.19
N VAL A 37 -12.69 14.45 -40.33
CA VAL A 37 -11.80 15.20 -41.24
C VAL A 37 -11.60 16.62 -40.65
N GLY A 38 -10.54 17.37 -41.02
CA GLY A 38 -10.58 18.84 -41.00
C GLY A 38 -9.30 19.56 -40.52
N GLU A 39 -8.69 20.35 -41.41
CA GLU A 39 -7.57 21.26 -41.11
C GLU A 39 -8.06 22.61 -40.55
N GLY A 40 -7.23 23.30 -39.76
CA GLY A 40 -7.49 24.68 -39.31
C GLY A 40 -6.32 25.29 -38.52
N SER A 41 -5.68 26.33 -39.07
CA SER A 41 -4.55 27.05 -38.48
C SER A 41 -4.99 28.35 -37.77
N PHE A 42 -4.02 29.20 -37.39
CA PHE A 42 -4.11 30.50 -36.72
C PHE A 42 -4.43 30.43 -35.22
N GLY A 43 -3.87 31.27 -34.34
CA GLY A 43 -2.90 32.37 -34.50
C GLY A 43 -2.84 33.17 -33.19
N GLY A 44 -1.65 33.56 -32.70
CA GLY A 44 -1.50 34.13 -31.36
C GLY A 44 -1.77 35.64 -31.24
N ALA A 45 -1.88 36.12 -30.00
CA ALA A 45 -1.70 37.52 -29.62
C ALA A 45 -1.36 37.66 -28.12
N GLU A 46 -0.28 38.37 -27.80
CA GLU A 46 -0.06 38.99 -26.48
C GLU A 46 -0.95 40.23 -26.31
N LEU A 47 -1.19 40.65 -25.06
CA LEU A 47 -1.34 42.07 -24.71
C LEU A 47 -1.18 42.25 -23.19
N ALA A 48 -0.46 43.31 -22.79
CA ALA A 48 -0.23 43.71 -21.40
C ALA A 48 -0.56 45.20 -21.21
N LEU A 49 -0.78 45.64 -19.95
CA LEU A 49 -0.23 46.85 -19.30
C LEU A 49 -1.05 47.29 -18.05
N ASP A 50 -0.33 47.76 -17.02
CA ASP A 50 -0.63 48.71 -15.90
C ASP A 50 -2.02 48.72 -15.18
N GLY A 51 -2.16 48.95 -13.86
CA GLY A 51 -1.18 49.20 -12.78
C GLY A 51 -1.64 50.29 -11.78
N ALA A 52 -1.84 49.99 -10.48
CA ALA A 52 -1.93 50.96 -9.36
C ALA A 52 -2.00 50.30 -7.93
N ASP A 53 -1.41 50.97 -6.94
CA ASP A 53 -1.02 50.58 -5.56
C ASP A 53 -2.07 50.07 -4.52
N GLU A 54 -1.67 48.99 -3.80
CA GLU A 54 -1.60 48.76 -2.31
C GLU A 54 -2.74 49.13 -1.30
N PRO A 55 -2.85 48.50 -0.08
CA PRO A 55 -1.98 47.48 0.53
C PRO A 55 -2.60 46.19 1.16
N VAL A 56 -1.78 45.13 1.11
CA VAL A 56 -1.61 43.91 1.95
C VAL A 56 -2.53 43.58 3.14
N HIS A 57 -3.11 42.37 3.13
CA HIS A 57 -2.98 41.34 4.20
C HIS A 57 -3.19 39.91 3.62
N PRO A 58 -2.59 38.84 4.20
CA PRO A 58 -2.26 37.63 3.44
C PRO A 58 -3.29 36.49 3.50
N ALA A 59 -3.50 35.82 2.36
CA ALA A 59 -4.09 34.48 2.29
C ALA A 59 -3.47 33.66 1.14
N SER A 60 -3.22 32.38 1.42
CA SER A 60 -2.41 31.41 0.67
C SER A 60 -2.74 31.24 -0.82
N ALA A 61 -1.70 30.98 -1.62
CA ALA A 61 -1.80 30.70 -3.05
C ALA A 61 -2.36 29.30 -3.37
N VAL A 62 -2.98 29.20 -4.55
CA VAL A 62 -3.47 27.96 -5.18
C VAL A 62 -2.74 27.76 -6.50
N SER A 63 -2.27 26.54 -6.79
CA SER A 63 -2.54 25.81 -8.05
C SER A 63 -1.57 24.64 -8.29
N VAL A 64 -2.11 23.43 -8.52
CA VAL A 64 -1.66 22.54 -9.61
C VAL A 64 -2.91 21.87 -10.19
N SER A 65 -2.95 21.73 -11.51
CA SER A 65 -4.08 21.25 -12.31
C SER A 65 -3.86 19.84 -12.89
N GLY A 66 -4.94 19.08 -13.05
CA GLY A 66 -5.01 17.79 -13.76
C GLY A 66 -5.54 16.68 -12.86
N GLY A 67 -6.53 15.86 -13.24
CA GLY A 67 -7.24 15.78 -14.52
C GLY A 67 -7.52 14.30 -14.85
N GLY A 68 -8.69 13.79 -14.46
CA GLY A 68 -9.07 12.38 -14.69
C GLY A 68 -10.19 11.89 -13.78
N ASP A 69 -11.41 11.85 -14.33
CA ASP A 69 -12.52 10.96 -13.97
C ASP A 69 -12.81 10.70 -12.48
N GLY A 70 -13.11 11.79 -11.76
CA GLY A 70 -13.85 11.73 -10.51
C GLY A 70 -15.30 11.31 -10.76
N ALA A 71 -15.55 10.00 -10.91
CA ALA A 71 -16.88 9.44 -10.67
C ALA A 71 -17.23 9.75 -9.21
N GLY A 72 -18.12 10.73 -9.01
CA GLY A 72 -18.47 11.21 -7.68
C GLY A 72 -18.93 10.05 -6.82
N LEU A 73 -18.33 9.92 -5.63
CA LEU A 73 -18.74 8.95 -4.61
C LEU A 73 -20.15 9.31 -4.15
N VAL A 74 -21.15 8.78 -4.85
CA VAL A 74 -22.48 8.55 -4.31
C VAL A 74 -22.29 7.66 -3.08
N ALA A 75 -22.30 8.28 -1.90
CA ALA A 75 -22.34 7.58 -0.64
C ALA A 75 -23.61 6.71 -0.64
N ALA A 76 -23.43 5.40 -0.76
CA ALA A 76 -24.54 4.47 -0.75
C ALA A 76 -25.21 4.52 0.64
N LEU A 77 -26.54 4.66 0.63
CA LEU A 77 -27.32 4.71 1.85
C LEU A 77 -27.28 3.37 2.56
N GLN A 78 -27.32 3.42 3.88
CA GLN A 78 -27.64 2.26 4.69
C GLN A 78 -28.85 2.48 5.59
N ALA A 79 -29.97 1.87 5.18
CA ALA A 79 -31.08 1.44 6.05
C ALA A 79 -31.66 2.49 7.03
N SER A 80 -31.56 3.79 6.69
CA SER A 80 -32.75 4.61 6.85
C SER A 80 -33.79 4.14 5.82
N PRO A 81 -35.09 4.12 6.14
CA PRO A 81 -36.12 3.79 5.15
C PRO A 81 -36.03 4.74 3.97
N GLN A 82 -36.37 4.29 2.76
CA GLN A 82 -36.18 5.10 1.55
C GLN A 82 -37.05 6.36 1.61
N ALA A 83 -36.39 7.50 1.79
CA ALA A 83 -36.99 8.82 1.77
C ALA A 83 -37.42 9.18 0.34
N LEU A 84 -38.60 9.78 0.21
CA LEU A 84 -38.97 10.59 -0.94
C LEU A 84 -38.37 11.99 -0.83
N ALA A 85 -38.29 12.53 0.40
CA ALA A 85 -37.58 13.75 0.72
C ALA A 85 -37.10 13.71 2.19
N PHE A 86 -35.93 14.30 2.46
CA PHE A 86 -35.37 14.37 3.80
C PHE A 86 -34.60 15.68 3.99
N TRP A 87 -35.03 16.50 4.95
CA TRP A 87 -34.44 17.79 5.28
C TRP A 87 -33.92 17.77 6.72
N PRO A 88 -32.61 17.56 6.93
CA PRO A 88 -32.00 17.62 8.25
C PRO A 88 -31.86 19.06 8.78
N PHE A 89 -31.88 20.08 7.90
CA PHE A 89 -31.67 21.50 8.23
C PHE A 89 -30.28 21.89 8.79
N ASP A 90 -29.34 20.94 8.83
CA ASP A 90 -27.92 21.16 9.16
C ASP A 90 -27.21 22.18 8.25
N ASP A 91 -27.77 22.45 7.08
CA ASP A 91 -27.34 23.43 6.09
C ASP A 91 -27.98 24.82 6.26
N CYS A 92 -28.75 25.04 7.32
CA CYS A 92 -29.35 26.35 7.60
C CYS A 92 -28.26 27.39 7.94
N ASP A 93 -27.97 28.28 6.99
CA ASP A 93 -27.07 29.43 7.19
C ASP A 93 -27.77 30.79 6.98
N SER A 94 -27.11 31.89 7.35
CA SER A 94 -27.65 33.25 7.26
C SER A 94 -27.47 33.93 5.89
N SER A 95 -26.78 33.28 4.95
CA SER A 95 -26.52 33.73 3.59
C SER A 95 -27.53 33.19 2.56
N THR A 96 -28.13 32.02 2.82
CA THR A 96 -29.19 31.43 1.99
C THR A 96 -30.50 31.18 2.74
N THR A 97 -31.58 31.09 1.96
CA THR A 97 -32.89 30.61 2.41
C THR A 97 -33.20 29.19 1.94
N GLU A 98 -32.33 28.59 1.12
CA GLU A 98 -32.50 27.20 0.66
C GLU A 98 -32.13 26.21 1.76
N LEU A 99 -32.77 25.04 1.74
CA LEU A 99 -32.54 23.91 2.63
C LEU A 99 -32.60 22.62 1.80
N PHE A 100 -31.47 21.95 1.62
CA PHE A 100 -31.27 20.86 0.68
C PHE A 100 -31.95 19.56 1.11
N ASP A 101 -32.40 18.81 0.11
CA ASP A 101 -32.97 17.48 0.27
C ASP A 101 -31.86 16.40 0.27
N SER A 102 -31.53 15.91 1.46
CA SER A 102 -30.54 14.85 1.69
C SER A 102 -31.02 13.44 1.29
N SER A 103 -32.24 13.27 0.76
CA SER A 103 -32.65 12.00 0.16
C SER A 103 -32.04 11.74 -1.23
N GLY A 104 -31.45 12.76 -1.84
CA GLY A 104 -30.93 12.71 -3.22
C GLY A 104 -32.01 12.90 -4.31
N ASN A 105 -33.27 13.14 -3.93
CA ASN A 105 -34.37 13.35 -4.88
C ASN A 105 -34.50 14.81 -5.36
N GLY A 106 -33.76 15.75 -4.79
CA GLY A 106 -33.72 17.15 -5.23
C GLY A 106 -34.93 18.00 -4.83
N SER A 107 -35.68 17.59 -3.80
CA SER A 107 -36.84 18.32 -3.27
C SER A 107 -36.43 19.49 -2.36
N THR A 108 -35.53 20.37 -2.81
CA THR A 108 -35.01 21.49 -2.00
C THR A 108 -36.13 22.37 -1.46
N ALA A 109 -36.08 22.65 -0.15
CA ALA A 109 -37.02 23.50 0.55
C ALA A 109 -36.51 24.95 0.61
N THR A 110 -37.40 25.90 0.89
CA THR A 110 -37.05 27.31 1.11
C THR A 110 -37.66 27.81 2.41
N ARG A 111 -36.82 28.33 3.31
CA ARG A 111 -37.21 28.99 4.56
C ARG A 111 -37.53 30.46 4.32
N SER A 112 -38.49 31.01 5.03
CA SER A 112 -38.67 32.47 5.11
C SER A 112 -37.44 33.11 5.76
N ALA A 113 -36.97 34.25 5.24
CA ALA A 113 -35.78 34.94 5.76
C ALA A 113 -35.85 35.36 7.25
N GLY A 114 -37.05 35.39 7.86
CA GLY A 114 -37.24 35.66 9.29
C GLY A 114 -37.17 34.44 10.21
N ALA A 115 -37.25 33.22 9.66
CA ALA A 115 -37.07 32.00 10.44
C ALA A 115 -35.60 31.87 10.84
N ALA A 116 -35.34 31.49 12.09
CA ALA A 116 -33.98 31.40 12.61
C ALA A 116 -33.43 29.97 12.52
N CYS A 117 -32.17 29.82 12.13
CA CYS A 117 -31.39 28.61 12.40
C CYS A 117 -31.09 28.55 13.90
N ALA A 118 -31.27 27.39 14.53
CA ALA A 118 -31.03 27.18 15.95
C ALA A 118 -30.50 25.77 16.19
N GLN A 119 -29.95 25.49 17.39
CA GLN A 119 -29.46 24.15 17.73
C GLN A 119 -30.63 23.15 17.69
N GLY A 120 -30.52 22.13 16.83
CA GLY A 120 -31.48 21.05 16.65
C GLY A 120 -31.39 19.97 17.73
N ILE A 121 -32.02 18.83 17.47
CA ILE A 121 -31.72 17.56 18.15
C ILE A 121 -30.46 16.90 17.56
N SER A 122 -30.20 17.13 16.26
CA SER A 122 -28.95 16.87 15.56
C SER A 122 -28.55 18.18 14.87
N GLY A 123 -27.29 18.62 15.04
CA GLY A 123 -26.77 19.85 14.44
C GLY A 123 -27.73 21.06 14.48
N LEU A 124 -28.24 21.51 13.33
CA LEU A 124 -29.13 22.68 13.22
C LEU A 124 -30.57 22.32 12.84
N GLY A 125 -31.53 22.97 13.50
CA GLY A 125 -32.95 22.97 13.15
C GLY A 125 -33.49 24.38 12.91
N ILE A 126 -34.78 24.47 12.61
CA ILE A 126 -35.46 25.76 12.34
C ILE A 126 -36.36 26.15 13.51
N SER A 127 -36.25 27.40 13.97
CA SER A 127 -37.18 28.00 14.95
C SER A 127 -38.31 28.78 14.28
N PHE A 128 -39.53 28.61 14.81
CA PHE A 128 -40.78 29.21 14.31
C PHE A 128 -41.41 30.17 15.33
N ASP A 129 -40.70 31.25 15.65
CA ASP A 129 -41.07 32.18 16.74
C ASP A 129 -41.80 33.45 16.26
N ASN A 130 -41.61 33.87 15.00
CA ASN A 130 -42.23 35.05 14.39
C ASN A 130 -43.41 34.66 13.48
N SER A 131 -44.36 35.57 13.23
CA SER A 131 -45.68 35.20 12.67
C SER A 131 -45.64 34.62 11.25
N ASN A 132 -44.56 34.93 10.52
CA ASN A 132 -44.39 34.60 9.11
C ASN A 132 -43.36 33.49 8.88
N ASP A 133 -42.77 32.95 9.96
CA ASP A 133 -41.76 31.91 9.87
C ASP A 133 -42.38 30.66 9.25
N THR A 134 -41.81 30.16 8.16
CA THR A 134 -42.28 28.99 7.41
C THR A 134 -41.11 28.37 6.66
N VAL A 135 -41.16 27.05 6.45
CA VAL A 135 -40.36 26.38 5.43
C VAL A 135 -41.35 25.81 4.41
N THR A 136 -41.12 26.06 3.13
CA THR A 136 -42.00 25.60 2.03
C THR A 136 -41.19 24.84 1.01
N VAL A 137 -41.70 23.68 0.61
CA VAL A 137 -41.21 22.89 -0.54
C VAL A 137 -42.21 23.12 -1.66
N ASN A 138 -41.74 23.43 -2.87
CA ASN A 138 -42.62 23.57 -4.03
C ASN A 138 -43.35 22.26 -4.32
N ASP A 139 -44.50 22.36 -4.99
CA ASP A 139 -45.23 21.19 -5.48
C ASP A 139 -44.36 20.36 -6.43
N ASP A 140 -44.45 19.04 -6.33
CA ASP A 140 -43.68 18.08 -7.11
C ASP A 140 -44.59 16.89 -7.45
N PRO A 141 -44.65 16.42 -8.72
CA PRO A 141 -45.48 15.29 -9.11
C PRO A 141 -45.28 14.00 -8.28
N ARG A 142 -44.12 13.86 -7.62
CA ARG A 142 -43.79 12.72 -6.75
C ARG A 142 -44.48 12.81 -5.38
N PHE A 143 -45.00 13.96 -4.96
CA PHE A 143 -45.86 14.11 -3.77
C PHE A 143 -47.29 13.54 -3.99
N THR A 144 -47.43 12.54 -4.87
CA THR A 144 -48.66 11.78 -5.10
C THR A 144 -48.66 10.51 -4.23
N PHE A 145 -49.17 10.61 -3.01
CA PHE A 145 -49.05 9.54 -1.99
C PHE A 145 -49.95 8.29 -2.23
N GLY A 146 -51.02 8.42 -3.01
CA GLY A 146 -51.92 7.30 -3.30
C GLY A 146 -52.49 6.66 -2.01
N GLN A 147 -52.11 5.42 -1.71
CA GLN A 147 -52.53 4.73 -0.47
C GLN A 147 -51.45 4.68 0.62
N ASN A 148 -50.22 5.14 0.36
CA ASN A 148 -49.12 5.04 1.32
C ASN A 148 -48.50 6.41 1.58
N LEU A 149 -48.43 6.79 2.85
CA LEU A 149 -47.76 8.01 3.28
C LEU A 149 -47.11 7.74 4.63
N ALA A 150 -45.84 8.11 4.76
CA ALA A 150 -45.19 8.28 6.05
C ALA A 150 -44.52 9.65 6.09
N VAL A 151 -44.80 10.43 7.12
CA VAL A 151 -44.18 11.73 7.39
C VAL A 151 -43.71 11.78 8.83
N ALA A 152 -42.50 12.25 9.06
CA ALA A 152 -41.87 12.31 10.37
C ALA A 152 -41.08 13.60 10.56
N ALA A 153 -40.93 14.03 11.81
CA ALA A 153 -40.03 15.10 12.21
C ALA A 153 -39.68 14.96 13.69
N TRP A 154 -38.50 15.42 14.07
CA TRP A 154 -38.22 15.77 15.45
C TRP A 154 -38.79 17.17 15.75
N VAL A 155 -39.50 17.32 16.87
CA VAL A 155 -40.11 18.59 17.26
C VAL A 155 -39.89 18.91 18.73
N ASN A 156 -39.71 20.20 19.04
CA ASN A 156 -39.69 20.72 20.40
C ASN A 156 -40.64 21.92 20.52
N PRO A 157 -41.95 21.68 20.72
CA PRO A 157 -42.95 22.74 20.77
C PRO A 157 -42.89 23.51 22.09
N THR A 158 -42.74 24.84 22.07
CA THR A 158 -42.79 25.68 23.29
C THR A 158 -44.19 25.76 23.90
N SER A 159 -45.24 25.41 23.14
CA SER A 159 -46.63 25.35 23.60
C SER A 159 -47.44 24.37 22.76
N VAL A 160 -48.19 23.50 23.43
CA VAL A 160 -49.02 22.44 22.81
C VAL A 160 -50.53 22.64 23.01
N SER A 161 -50.92 23.62 23.84
CA SER A 161 -52.30 23.90 24.23
C SER A 161 -53.04 24.79 23.23
N GLY A 162 -54.37 24.79 23.29
CA GLY A 162 -55.24 25.61 22.45
C GLY A 162 -55.81 24.88 21.22
N SER A 163 -56.91 25.42 20.70
CA SER A 163 -57.73 24.81 19.64
C SER A 163 -57.26 25.11 18.22
N THR A 164 -56.39 26.10 18.01
CA THR A 164 -55.74 26.34 16.72
C THR A 164 -54.71 25.24 16.46
N ALA A 165 -54.82 24.56 15.31
CA ALA A 165 -53.81 23.62 14.86
C ALA A 165 -52.49 24.35 14.55
N ARG A 166 -51.36 23.71 14.81
CA ARG A 166 -50.01 24.22 14.58
C ARG A 166 -49.24 23.25 13.70
N THR A 167 -48.89 23.65 12.48
CA THR A 167 -48.31 22.79 11.44
C THR A 167 -46.92 22.30 11.84
N ILE A 168 -46.72 20.97 11.86
CA ILE A 168 -45.38 20.37 11.85
C ILE A 168 -44.98 20.18 10.38
N VAL A 169 -45.72 19.34 9.63
CA VAL A 169 -45.61 19.16 8.17
C VAL A 169 -47.01 19.02 7.59
N GLN A 170 -47.29 19.64 6.44
CA GLN A 170 -48.60 19.59 5.81
C GLN A 170 -48.54 19.84 4.30
N GLU A 171 -49.19 19.02 3.49
CA GLU A 171 -49.50 19.36 2.10
C GLU A 171 -50.79 20.20 2.05
N ARG A 172 -50.72 21.42 1.53
CA ARG A 172 -51.87 22.35 1.53
C ARG A 172 -51.84 23.37 0.39
N ASN A 173 -53.00 23.61 -0.23
CA ASN A 173 -53.26 24.84 -0.98
C ASN A 173 -54.20 25.79 -0.18
N ASN A 174 -54.64 26.88 -0.79
CA ASN A 174 -55.49 27.86 -0.08
C ASN A 174 -56.78 27.26 0.49
N SER A 175 -57.38 26.27 -0.18
CA SER A 175 -58.70 25.72 0.17
C SER A 175 -58.65 24.32 0.79
N SER A 176 -57.70 23.47 0.36
CA SER A 176 -57.67 22.03 0.62
C SER A 176 -56.32 21.57 1.18
N SER A 177 -56.33 20.43 1.89
CA SER A 177 -55.14 19.71 2.38
C SER A 177 -55.26 18.23 2.02
N SER A 178 -54.15 17.56 1.73
CA SER A 178 -54.12 16.10 1.50
C SER A 178 -53.81 15.37 2.80
N PHE A 179 -52.76 15.79 3.50
CA PHE A 179 -52.41 15.34 4.83
C PHE A 179 -51.93 16.50 5.70
N SER A 180 -52.02 16.33 7.03
CA SER A 180 -51.43 17.27 7.99
C SER A 180 -50.94 16.53 9.24
N LEU A 181 -49.67 16.75 9.60
CA LEU A 181 -49.11 16.44 10.91
C LEU A 181 -49.02 17.75 11.71
N VAL A 182 -49.76 17.84 12.82
CA VAL A 182 -49.95 19.09 13.58
C VAL A 182 -49.94 18.88 15.09
N VAL A 183 -49.68 19.94 15.86
CA VAL A 183 -49.98 20.01 17.29
C VAL A 183 -51.29 20.77 17.51
N GLN A 184 -52.21 20.23 18.30
CA GLN A 184 -53.49 20.86 18.66
C GLN A 184 -54.05 20.25 19.95
N ASN A 185 -54.62 21.05 20.85
CA ASN A 185 -55.29 20.57 22.08
C ASN A 185 -54.46 19.58 22.94
N ASN A 186 -53.15 19.81 23.06
CA ASN A 186 -52.16 18.96 23.73
C ASN A 186 -51.94 17.58 23.06
N GLN A 187 -52.30 17.45 21.77
CA GLN A 187 -52.10 16.25 20.97
C GLN A 187 -51.22 16.53 19.76
N ALA A 188 -50.31 15.62 19.45
CA ALA A 188 -49.84 15.41 18.09
C ALA A 188 -50.98 14.72 17.32
N ARG A 189 -51.35 15.27 16.15
CA ARG A 189 -52.45 14.78 15.32
C ARG A 189 -51.96 14.58 13.90
N PHE A 190 -52.16 13.39 13.37
CA PHE A 190 -51.94 13.09 11.97
C PHE A 190 -53.30 12.88 11.29
N THR A 191 -53.57 13.66 10.25
CA THR A 191 -54.83 13.62 9.49
C THR A 191 -54.54 13.37 8.02
N VAL A 192 -55.31 12.49 7.38
CA VAL A 192 -55.36 12.36 5.91
C VAL A 192 -56.76 12.71 5.41
N THR A 193 -56.83 13.28 4.21
CA THR A 193 -58.05 13.52 3.45
C THR A 193 -58.09 12.56 2.28
N LEU A 194 -59.14 11.76 2.18
CA LEU A 194 -59.30 10.77 1.12
C LEU A 194 -60.02 11.35 -0.10
N ASN A 195 -59.90 10.69 -1.25
CA ASN A 195 -60.55 11.10 -2.51
C ASN A 195 -62.08 11.22 -2.43
N ASN A 196 -62.73 10.55 -1.48
CA ASN A 196 -64.16 10.70 -1.20
C ASN A 196 -64.53 11.94 -0.37
N GLY A 197 -63.56 12.79 -0.03
CA GLY A 197 -63.71 14.01 0.77
C GLY A 197 -63.72 13.80 2.28
N SER A 198 -63.65 12.56 2.77
CA SER A 198 -63.57 12.28 4.21
C SER A 198 -62.19 12.58 4.78
N THR A 199 -62.15 13.13 6.00
CA THR A 199 -60.93 13.36 6.77
C THR A 199 -60.86 12.38 7.94
N VAL A 200 -59.74 11.67 8.08
CA VAL A 200 -59.54 10.75 9.21
C VAL A 200 -58.28 11.16 9.96
N THR A 201 -58.41 11.28 11.28
CA THR A 201 -57.35 11.73 12.19
C THR A 201 -57.00 10.65 13.20
N SER A 202 -55.71 10.40 13.37
CA SER A 202 -55.14 9.74 14.56
C SER A 202 -54.48 10.79 15.46
N SER A 203 -54.45 10.56 16.77
CA SER A 203 -53.94 11.54 17.74
C SER A 203 -53.33 10.88 18.98
N ALA A 204 -52.24 11.46 19.49
CA ALA A 204 -51.59 11.04 20.73
C ALA A 204 -51.17 12.27 21.57
N PRO A 205 -51.13 12.19 22.92
CA PRO A 205 -50.69 13.31 23.76
C PRO A 205 -49.24 13.70 23.49
N ILE A 206 -48.94 15.00 23.46
CA ILE A 206 -47.58 15.54 23.31
C ILE A 206 -47.31 16.62 24.37
N GLN A 207 -46.06 16.72 24.82
CA GLN A 207 -45.63 17.67 25.85
C GLN A 207 -44.93 18.89 25.23
N ALA A 208 -45.00 20.03 25.92
CA ALA A 208 -44.25 21.22 25.53
C ALA A 208 -42.84 21.20 26.12
N ASN A 209 -41.87 21.80 25.42
CA ASN A 209 -40.46 21.92 25.80
C ASN A 209 -39.73 20.57 25.96
N VAL A 210 -40.17 19.54 25.21
CA VAL A 210 -39.56 18.20 25.17
C VAL A 210 -39.39 17.79 23.70
N TRP A 211 -38.16 17.47 23.31
CA TRP A 211 -37.89 16.88 22.00
C TRP A 211 -38.64 15.55 21.85
N THR A 212 -39.48 15.46 20.82
CA THR A 212 -40.29 14.28 20.51
C THR A 212 -40.16 13.99 19.02
N HIS A 213 -39.79 12.76 18.66
CA HIS A 213 -39.93 12.30 17.28
C HIS A 213 -41.39 11.98 17.02
N VAL A 214 -42.04 12.72 16.13
CA VAL A 214 -43.46 12.56 15.80
C VAL A 214 -43.57 12.08 14.37
N ALA A 215 -44.21 10.93 14.15
CA ALA A 215 -44.48 10.42 12.81
C ALA A 215 -45.98 10.12 12.60
N GLY A 216 -46.46 10.37 11.38
CA GLY A 216 -47.82 10.15 10.92
C GLY A 216 -47.82 9.25 9.69
N ILE A 217 -48.61 8.17 9.72
CA ILE A 217 -48.50 7.09 8.74
C ILE A 217 -49.87 6.61 8.27
N TYR A 218 -49.99 6.39 6.98
CA TYR A 218 -51.15 5.82 6.31
C TYR A 218 -50.73 4.65 5.42
N ASP A 219 -51.41 3.51 5.57
CA ASP A 219 -51.13 2.24 4.88
C ASP A 219 -52.29 1.77 3.96
N GLY A 220 -53.19 2.70 3.61
CA GLY A 220 -54.40 2.41 2.82
C GLY A 220 -55.56 1.83 3.64
N SER A 221 -55.32 1.47 4.91
CA SER A 221 -56.31 0.88 5.83
C SER A 221 -56.42 1.59 7.19
N ARG A 222 -55.34 2.22 7.66
CA ARG A 222 -55.22 2.82 8.99
C ARG A 222 -54.38 4.10 8.94
N VAL A 223 -54.88 5.16 9.57
CA VAL A 223 -54.13 6.36 9.94
C VAL A 223 -53.52 6.11 11.32
N ARG A 224 -52.22 6.26 11.45
CA ARG A 224 -51.45 5.94 12.67
C ARG A 224 -50.56 7.11 13.06
N VAL A 225 -50.35 7.30 14.35
CA VAL A 225 -49.41 8.30 14.89
C VAL A 225 -48.43 7.60 15.83
N PHE A 226 -47.16 7.96 15.71
CA PHE A 226 -46.05 7.40 16.47
C PHE A 226 -45.35 8.53 17.21
N LEU A 227 -44.93 8.25 18.44
CA LEU A 227 -44.13 9.14 19.28
C LEU A 227 -42.88 8.37 19.71
N ASN A 228 -41.69 8.94 19.48
CA ASN A 228 -40.40 8.30 19.79
C ASN A 228 -40.30 6.85 19.26
N GLY A 229 -40.78 6.64 18.03
CA GLY A 229 -40.75 5.35 17.34
C GLY A 229 -41.83 4.35 17.74
N GLN A 230 -42.64 4.66 18.77
CA GLN A 230 -43.69 3.76 19.29
C GLN A 230 -45.08 4.21 18.81
N GLN A 231 -45.93 3.27 18.38
CA GLN A 231 -47.28 3.59 17.93
C GLN A 231 -48.14 4.08 19.11
N ALA A 232 -48.56 5.34 19.06
CA ALA A 232 -49.26 6.01 20.16
C ALA A 232 -50.76 6.22 19.90
N GLY A 233 -51.24 6.05 18.66
CA GLY A 233 -52.66 6.11 18.33
C GLY A 233 -52.98 5.62 16.91
N GLN A 234 -54.21 5.17 16.66
CA GLN A 234 -54.67 4.72 15.34
C GLN A 234 -56.16 5.04 15.09
N ALA A 235 -56.53 5.16 13.81
CA ALA A 235 -57.90 5.24 13.31
C ALA A 235 -58.02 4.49 11.97
N ASN A 236 -59.15 3.85 11.69
CA ASN A 236 -59.38 3.13 10.43
C ASN A 236 -59.78 4.09 9.31
N ALA A 237 -59.19 3.94 8.12
CA ALA A 237 -59.47 4.75 6.94
C ALA A 237 -59.13 3.94 5.67
N THR A 238 -60.04 3.88 4.70
CA THR A 238 -59.83 3.08 3.48
C THR A 238 -59.98 3.92 2.21
N GLY A 239 -59.02 3.76 1.30
CA GLY A 239 -58.97 4.43 0.00
C GLY A 239 -57.69 5.24 -0.21
N ALA A 240 -57.59 5.91 -1.36
CA ALA A 240 -56.45 6.78 -1.65
C ALA A 240 -56.62 8.18 -1.02
N ILE A 241 -55.50 8.73 -0.54
CA ILE A 241 -55.31 10.14 -0.21
C ILE A 241 -55.68 10.97 -1.44
N ARG A 242 -56.36 12.09 -1.20
CA ARG A 242 -56.69 13.07 -2.23
C ARG A 242 -55.45 13.87 -2.59
N ASP A 243 -54.97 13.70 -3.82
CA ASP A 243 -54.03 14.61 -4.47
C ASP A 243 -54.69 15.99 -4.68
N ILE A 244 -53.96 17.05 -4.40
CA ILE A 244 -54.39 18.44 -4.58
C ILE A 244 -53.37 19.32 -5.33
N ASN A 245 -52.23 18.75 -5.78
CA ASN A 245 -51.11 19.42 -6.45
C ASN A 245 -50.71 20.70 -5.70
N ALA A 246 -50.05 20.55 -4.54
CA ALA A 246 -49.75 21.67 -3.65
C ALA A 246 -48.42 21.56 -2.90
N PRO A 247 -47.84 22.72 -2.52
CA PRO A 247 -46.63 22.76 -1.69
C PRO A 247 -46.74 21.99 -0.37
N ILE A 248 -45.58 21.45 0.06
CA ILE A 248 -45.40 21.00 1.44
C ILE A 248 -45.01 22.21 2.29
N HIS A 249 -45.72 22.40 3.39
CA HIS A 249 -45.51 23.45 4.36
C HIS A 249 -45.05 22.85 5.69
N ILE A 250 -43.92 23.36 6.19
CA ILE A 250 -43.28 22.94 7.44
C ILE A 250 -43.30 24.12 8.41
N GLY A 251 -43.68 23.86 9.67
CA GLY A 251 -43.73 24.84 10.75
C GLY A 251 -44.80 25.94 10.66
N ASN A 252 -45.36 26.24 9.48
CA ASN A 252 -46.43 27.22 9.29
C ASN A 252 -47.02 27.09 7.88
N ASN A 253 -48.26 27.54 7.68
CA ASN A 253 -48.99 27.42 6.41
C ASN A 253 -49.70 28.74 6.02
N PRO A 254 -50.30 28.84 4.81
CA PRO A 254 -51.00 30.05 4.36
C PRO A 254 -52.19 30.48 5.24
N GLN A 255 -52.70 29.60 6.12
CA GLN A 255 -53.75 29.92 7.11
C GLN A 255 -53.19 30.46 8.44
N ARG A 256 -51.86 30.68 8.54
CA ARG A 256 -51.13 31.11 9.74
C ARG A 256 -51.27 30.13 10.92
N GLN A 257 -51.40 28.84 10.63
CA GLN A 257 -51.39 27.75 11.62
C GLN A 257 -49.95 27.46 12.08
N ARG A 258 -49.28 28.46 12.63
CA ARG A 258 -47.86 28.42 12.96
C ARG A 258 -47.56 27.51 14.17
N PHE A 259 -46.52 26.71 14.03
CA PHE A 259 -45.75 26.11 15.12
C PHE A 259 -45.18 27.18 16.05
N THR A 260 -44.62 26.74 17.18
CA THR A 260 -43.90 27.60 18.12
C THR A 260 -42.84 26.75 18.79
N GLY A 261 -41.56 27.09 18.62
CA GLY A 261 -40.43 26.22 18.96
C GLY A 261 -39.73 25.64 17.72
N LEU A 262 -39.01 24.53 17.92
CA LEU A 262 -38.06 23.97 16.95
C LEU A 262 -38.62 22.76 16.18
N ILE A 263 -38.23 22.64 14.91
CA ILE A 263 -38.43 21.44 14.07
C ILE A 263 -37.09 21.09 13.40
N ASP A 264 -36.79 19.79 13.32
CA ASP A 264 -35.54 19.21 12.84
C ASP A 264 -35.82 17.83 12.20
N GLN A 265 -34.91 17.34 11.35
CA GLN A 265 -34.94 16.01 10.71
C GLN A 265 -36.29 15.67 10.05
N VAL A 266 -36.78 16.53 9.17
CA VAL A 266 -38.08 16.33 8.52
C VAL A 266 -37.95 15.31 7.40
N TRP A 267 -38.71 14.22 7.49
CA TRP A 267 -38.61 13.06 6.60
C TRP A 267 -39.98 12.70 6.01
N LEU A 268 -40.02 12.34 4.73
CA LEU A 268 -41.24 12.05 3.98
C LEU A 268 -41.05 10.83 3.06
N SER A 269 -42.05 9.97 2.94
CA SER A 269 -42.09 8.89 1.93
C SER A 269 -43.51 8.55 1.48
N ALA A 270 -43.62 8.14 0.22
CA ALA A 270 -44.83 7.58 -0.40
C ALA A 270 -44.81 6.04 -0.48
N SER A 271 -43.82 5.40 0.13
CA SER A 271 -43.69 3.93 0.23
C SER A 271 -44.32 3.39 1.51
N PRO A 272 -44.81 2.14 1.53
CA PRO A 272 -45.27 1.48 2.76
C PRO A 272 -44.08 1.26 3.72
N LEU A 273 -44.30 1.52 5.01
CA LEU A 273 -43.31 1.27 6.08
C LEU A 273 -43.84 0.32 7.16
N THR A 274 -42.93 -0.46 7.72
CA THR A 274 -43.11 -1.28 8.91
C THR A 274 -42.79 -0.51 10.20
N ASP A 275 -43.39 -0.95 11.31
CA ASP A 275 -43.18 -0.36 12.65
C ASP A 275 -41.70 -0.35 13.07
N ALA A 276 -40.88 -1.29 12.57
CA ALA A 276 -39.44 -1.32 12.79
C ALA A 276 -38.68 -0.22 12.03
N GLU A 277 -39.01 0.01 10.76
CA GLU A 277 -38.46 1.09 9.95
C GLU A 277 -38.76 2.48 10.55
N ILE A 278 -39.92 2.63 11.18
CA ILE A 278 -40.34 3.88 11.84
C ILE A 278 -39.60 4.09 13.17
N ALA A 279 -39.33 2.99 13.90
CA ALA A 279 -38.49 3.04 15.10
C ALA A 279 -37.03 3.41 14.77
N GLN A 280 -36.53 3.03 13.58
CA GLN A 280 -35.19 3.40 13.12
C GLN A 280 -35.02 4.90 12.85
N LEU A 281 -36.09 5.64 12.50
CA LEU A 281 -36.04 7.11 12.30
C LEU A 281 -35.73 7.91 13.59
N VAL A 282 -35.78 7.26 14.77
CA VAL A 282 -35.39 7.87 16.06
C VAL A 282 -33.87 7.83 16.24
N CYS A 283 -33.15 6.98 15.52
CA CYS A 283 -31.69 6.85 15.62
C CYS A 283 -30.99 7.97 14.82
N LEU A 284 -30.51 8.98 15.54
CA LEU A 284 -29.61 10.00 15.01
C LEU A 284 -28.18 9.43 15.04
N ARG A 285 -27.62 9.21 13.84
CA ARG A 285 -26.25 8.74 13.64
C ARG A 285 -25.30 9.94 13.52
N HIS A 286 -24.17 9.89 14.21
CA HIS A 286 -23.13 10.91 14.11
C HIS A 286 -21.79 10.32 13.66
N PRO A 287 -20.87 11.11 13.08
CA PRO A 287 -19.48 10.68 12.88
C PRO A 287 -18.84 10.35 14.23
N GLY A 288 -18.12 9.22 14.31
CA GLY A 288 -17.36 8.86 15.51
C GLY A 288 -16.13 9.75 15.67
N THR A 289 -15.77 10.10 16.91
CA THR A 289 -14.54 10.86 17.19
C THR A 289 -13.40 9.89 17.45
N VAL A 290 -12.23 10.15 16.86
CA VAL A 290 -11.01 9.36 17.11
C VAL A 290 -9.96 10.24 17.79
N VAL A 291 -9.33 9.70 18.85
CA VAL A 291 -8.22 10.32 19.59
C VAL A 291 -7.07 9.31 19.68
N VAL A 292 -5.84 9.76 19.49
CA VAL A 292 -4.63 8.93 19.59
C VAL A 292 -3.81 9.39 20.79
N THR A 293 -3.41 8.47 21.67
CA THR A 293 -2.55 8.79 22.82
C THR A 293 -1.37 7.81 22.93
N PRO A 294 -0.10 8.26 22.95
CA PRO A 294 0.34 9.63 22.67
C PRO A 294 0.20 9.98 21.17
N GLU A 295 0.17 11.26 20.81
CA GLU A 295 0.12 11.69 19.40
C GLU A 295 1.44 11.41 18.64
N SER A 296 2.55 11.34 19.37
CA SER A 296 3.89 10.99 18.89
C SER A 296 4.66 10.21 19.95
N SER A 297 5.59 9.35 19.53
CA SER A 297 6.54 8.72 20.45
C SER A 297 7.56 9.70 21.04
N GLY A 298 7.85 10.79 20.32
CA GLY A 298 9.13 11.50 20.42
C GLY A 298 10.32 10.60 20.02
N PRO A 299 11.56 11.10 20.06
CA PRO A 299 12.73 10.35 19.61
C PRO A 299 13.00 9.14 20.50
N VAL A 300 12.89 7.93 19.95
CA VAL A 300 13.21 6.67 20.64
C VAL A 300 14.36 5.90 19.97
N VAL A 301 15.13 5.16 20.76
CA VAL A 301 16.23 4.34 20.23
C VAL A 301 15.67 3.12 19.49
N ALA A 302 16.29 2.73 18.38
CA ALA A 302 15.94 1.53 17.61
C ALA A 302 15.78 0.28 18.51
N GLY A 303 14.74 -0.50 18.24
CA GLY A 303 14.32 -1.64 19.06
C GLY A 303 13.44 -1.27 20.27
N THR A 304 13.20 0.01 20.55
CA THR A 304 12.27 0.44 21.62
C THR A 304 10.82 0.38 21.12
N PRO A 305 9.95 -0.46 21.72
CA PRO A 305 8.54 -0.49 21.40
C PRO A 305 7.81 0.72 22.01
N VAL A 306 6.89 1.31 21.24
CA VAL A 306 6.01 2.39 21.70
C VAL A 306 4.56 2.03 21.42
N THR A 307 3.72 2.04 22.46
CA THR A 307 2.30 1.70 22.34
C THR A 307 1.43 2.95 22.24
N TYR A 308 0.69 3.05 21.13
CA TYR A 308 -0.36 4.02 20.88
C TYR A 308 -1.71 3.44 21.29
N GLN A 309 -2.58 4.28 21.83
CA GLN A 309 -3.98 3.99 22.11
C GLN A 309 -4.82 4.76 21.09
N VAL A 310 -5.39 4.07 20.10
CA VAL A 310 -6.35 4.66 19.16
C VAL A 310 -7.75 4.46 19.71
N ALA A 311 -8.31 5.51 20.30
CA ALA A 311 -9.61 5.51 20.94
C ALA A 311 -10.68 6.04 19.97
N VAL A 312 -11.77 5.30 19.74
CA VAL A 312 -12.92 5.71 18.93
C VAL A 312 -14.19 5.77 19.77
N THR A 313 -14.81 6.94 19.82
CA THR A 313 -16.07 7.18 20.54
C THR A 313 -17.25 7.07 19.58
N ASN A 314 -18.25 6.27 19.94
CA ASN A 314 -19.51 6.22 19.24
C ASN A 314 -20.39 7.41 19.67
N ASN A 315 -20.49 8.41 18.80
CA ASN A 315 -21.24 9.64 19.06
C ASN A 315 -22.74 9.53 18.71
N ASP A 316 -23.22 8.36 18.26
CA ASP A 316 -24.64 8.14 17.96
C ASP A 316 -25.53 8.45 19.18
N SER A 317 -26.80 8.78 18.91
CA SER A 317 -27.82 8.92 19.96
C SER A 317 -28.18 7.58 20.62
N ASP A 318 -28.67 7.61 21.88
CA ASP A 318 -29.05 6.42 22.67
C ASP A 318 -30.10 5.51 22.01
N ALA A 319 -30.85 6.02 21.03
CA ALA A 319 -31.82 5.24 20.26
C ALA A 319 -31.17 4.33 19.19
N CYS A 320 -29.88 4.49 18.93
CA CYS A 320 -29.16 3.74 17.90
C CYS A 320 -28.64 2.39 18.39
N SER A 321 -28.56 1.43 17.45
CA SER A 321 -27.85 0.17 17.70
C SER A 321 -26.35 0.43 17.91
N PRO A 322 -25.67 -0.38 18.76
CA PRO A 322 -24.22 -0.36 18.89
C PRO A 322 -23.48 -0.50 17.55
N ARG A 323 -22.26 0.04 17.48
CA ARG A 323 -21.34 -0.08 16.34
C ARG A 323 -20.24 -1.10 16.61
N ASP A 324 -19.72 -1.69 15.55
CA ASP A 324 -18.55 -2.57 15.60
C ASP A 324 -17.42 -1.86 14.90
N TYR A 325 -16.31 -1.63 15.58
CA TYR A 325 -15.17 -0.93 14.99
C TYR A 325 -14.04 -1.90 14.64
N ALA A 326 -13.34 -1.63 13.53
CA ALA A 326 -12.06 -2.23 13.21
C ALA A 326 -11.01 -1.13 12.97
N LEU A 327 -9.75 -1.45 13.28
CA LEU A 327 -8.61 -0.57 13.04
C LEU A 327 -7.62 -1.27 12.11
N ASN A 328 -7.36 -0.65 10.95
CA ASN A 328 -6.30 -1.04 10.03
C ASN A 328 -5.11 -0.09 10.22
N VAL A 329 -3.88 -0.61 10.17
CA VAL A 329 -2.63 0.17 10.22
C VAL A 329 -1.73 -0.25 9.06
N THR A 330 -1.18 0.73 8.35
CA THR A 330 -0.19 0.53 7.27
C THR A 330 1.18 1.00 7.72
N THR A 331 2.19 0.15 7.60
CA THR A 331 3.58 0.46 7.97
C THR A 331 4.49 0.70 6.77
N GLN A 332 5.74 1.03 7.06
CA GLN A 332 6.81 1.23 6.10
C GLN A 332 7.93 0.19 6.36
N PRO A 333 8.74 -0.20 5.36
CA PRO A 333 9.77 -1.22 5.53
C PRO A 333 10.70 -0.95 6.73
N GLY A 334 10.79 -1.94 7.63
CA GLY A 334 11.64 -1.89 8.82
C GLY A 334 11.05 -1.14 10.04
N ILE A 335 9.89 -0.49 9.89
CA ILE A 335 9.04 -0.11 11.03
C ILE A 335 7.97 -1.18 11.20
N ASN A 336 8.07 -1.96 12.27
CA ASN A 336 7.14 -3.04 12.59
C ASN A 336 6.01 -2.53 13.48
N PHE A 337 4.85 -3.19 13.42
CA PHE A 337 3.76 -3.00 14.38
C PHE A 337 3.19 -4.33 14.85
N SER A 338 2.59 -4.32 16.04
CA SER A 338 1.71 -5.38 16.54
C SER A 338 0.42 -4.78 17.08
N GLN A 339 -0.68 -5.50 16.90
CA GLN A 339 -2.01 -5.09 17.32
C GLN A 339 -2.73 -6.33 17.86
N ASP A 340 -3.03 -6.31 19.16
CA ASP A 340 -3.58 -7.49 19.85
C ASP A 340 -5.08 -7.72 19.52
N VAL A 341 -5.78 -6.65 19.11
CA VAL A 341 -7.21 -6.65 18.83
C VAL A 341 -7.48 -5.89 17.53
N PRO A 342 -7.82 -6.58 16.41
CA PRO A 342 -8.09 -5.91 15.13
C PRO A 342 -9.49 -5.29 15.06
N SER A 343 -10.46 -5.81 15.81
CA SER A 343 -11.83 -5.31 15.85
C SER A 343 -12.48 -5.47 17.24
N ILE A 344 -13.37 -4.54 17.58
CA ILE A 344 -14.11 -4.50 18.84
C ILE A 344 -15.60 -4.29 18.52
N PRO A 345 -16.46 -5.31 18.72
CA PRO A 345 -17.90 -5.21 18.45
C PRO A 345 -18.69 -4.63 19.63
N GLY A 346 -19.92 -4.20 19.37
CA GLY A 346 -20.93 -3.92 20.40
C GLY A 346 -20.75 -2.60 21.15
N ILE A 347 -20.12 -1.60 20.54
CA ILE A 347 -19.86 -0.29 21.16
C ILE A 347 -21.13 0.56 21.14
N ALA A 348 -21.76 0.66 22.31
CA ALA A 348 -22.98 1.43 22.51
C ALA A 348 -22.78 2.93 22.24
N PRO A 349 -23.85 3.68 21.91
CA PRO A 349 -23.91 5.14 22.00
C PRO A 349 -23.18 5.70 23.24
N GLY A 350 -22.44 6.79 23.06
CA GLY A 350 -21.64 7.45 24.10
C GLY A 350 -20.41 6.66 24.60
N SER A 351 -20.20 5.42 24.16
CA SER A 351 -19.09 4.58 24.62
C SER A 351 -17.86 4.69 23.71
N THR A 352 -16.68 4.42 24.27
CA THR A 352 -15.39 4.48 23.56
C THR A 352 -14.75 3.09 23.50
N ALA A 353 -14.34 2.67 22.31
CA ALA A 353 -13.46 1.52 22.11
C ALA A 353 -12.01 2.00 22.01
N THR A 354 -11.04 1.20 22.47
CA THR A 354 -9.63 1.57 22.39
C THR A 354 -8.80 0.42 21.83
N PHE A 355 -8.04 0.71 20.78
CA PHE A 355 -7.13 -0.21 20.11
C PHE A 355 -5.68 0.07 20.53
N PRO A 356 -5.01 -0.86 21.24
CA PRO A 356 -3.58 -0.75 21.48
C PRO A 356 -2.80 -1.17 20.22
N VAL A 357 -1.91 -0.28 19.76
CA VAL A 357 -1.00 -0.52 18.63
C VAL A 357 0.43 -0.30 19.10
N THR A 358 1.26 -1.33 19.10
CA THR A 358 2.68 -1.20 19.48
C THR A 358 3.54 -1.12 18.22
N VAL A 359 4.38 -0.09 18.14
CA VAL A 359 5.26 0.20 16.99
C VAL A 359 6.72 0.09 17.41
N THR A 360 7.56 -0.54 16.59
CA THR A 360 9.00 -0.72 16.84
C THR A 360 9.80 -0.56 15.55
N GLY A 361 10.67 0.44 15.47
CA GLY A 361 11.65 0.58 14.40
C GLY A 361 12.89 -0.28 14.64
N ASN A 362 13.42 -0.91 13.60
CA ASN A 362 14.65 -1.70 13.68
C ASN A 362 15.92 -0.86 13.44
N VAL A 363 17.11 -1.41 13.72
CA VAL A 363 18.41 -0.73 13.53
C VAL A 363 18.85 -0.60 12.06
N ALA A 364 18.10 -1.14 11.11
CA ALA A 364 18.40 -1.04 9.68
C ALA A 364 17.64 0.10 8.98
N VAL A 365 16.70 0.74 9.68
CA VAL A 365 15.99 1.96 9.24
C VAL A 365 16.78 3.19 9.66
N ASP A 366 16.77 4.22 8.81
CA ASP A 366 17.38 5.50 9.12
C ASP A 366 16.60 6.22 10.25
N PRO A 367 17.28 6.96 11.14
CA PRO A 367 16.62 7.91 12.04
C PRO A 367 15.76 8.93 11.31
N GLY A 368 14.63 9.29 11.90
CA GLY A 368 13.65 10.20 11.31
C GLY A 368 12.23 10.00 11.84
N VAL A 369 11.31 10.80 11.31
CA VAL A 369 9.88 10.76 11.67
C VAL A 369 9.12 9.88 10.67
N TYR A 370 8.52 8.81 11.18
CA TYR A 370 7.72 7.84 10.45
C TYR A 370 6.23 8.03 10.74
N LEU A 371 5.46 8.29 9.68
CA LEU A 371 4.00 8.41 9.74
C LEU A 371 3.37 7.07 9.34
N LEU A 372 2.78 6.37 10.31
CA LEU A 372 2.05 5.13 10.07
C LEU A 372 0.57 5.47 9.92
N ARG A 373 0.03 5.34 8.70
CA ARG A 373 -1.38 5.62 8.43
C ARG A 373 -2.25 4.59 9.12
N TYR A 374 -3.25 5.06 9.88
CA TYR A 374 -4.31 4.22 10.43
C TYR A 374 -5.68 4.61 9.86
N GLU A 375 -6.59 3.64 9.81
CA GLU A 375 -7.98 3.83 9.35
C GLU A 375 -8.93 3.07 10.28
N VAL A 376 -9.96 3.78 10.77
CA VAL A 376 -11.03 3.21 11.61
C VAL A 376 -12.27 3.01 10.74
N LEU A 377 -12.80 1.79 10.75
CA LEU A 377 -13.97 1.37 9.97
C LEU A 377 -15.09 0.92 10.92
N ASN A 378 -16.35 1.15 10.53
CA ASN A 378 -17.52 0.62 11.20
C ASN A 378 -18.04 -0.62 10.46
N THR A 379 -17.70 -1.81 10.95
CA THR A 379 -17.85 -3.09 10.23
C THR A 379 -19.23 -3.73 10.33
N ASN A 380 -20.11 -3.27 11.22
CA ASN A 380 -21.51 -3.74 11.26
C ASN A 380 -22.46 -2.93 10.35
N SER A 381 -21.87 -2.20 9.41
CA SER A 381 -22.53 -1.49 8.33
C SER A 381 -22.29 -2.25 7.02
N PRO A 382 -23.32 -2.64 6.21
CA PRO A 382 -23.19 -3.16 4.84
C PRO A 382 -22.00 -2.73 3.98
N ASP A 383 -21.60 -1.45 4.00
CA ASP A 383 -20.45 -0.93 3.22
C ASP A 383 -19.14 -0.77 4.04
N SER A 384 -19.10 -1.27 5.28
CA SER A 384 -17.99 -1.09 6.24
C SER A 384 -17.54 0.37 6.38
N SER A 385 -18.52 1.24 6.63
CA SER A 385 -18.39 2.71 6.55
C SER A 385 -17.12 3.26 7.24
N PHE A 386 -16.40 4.08 6.48
CA PHE A 386 -15.24 4.83 6.97
C PHE A 386 -15.63 5.76 8.12
N VAL A 387 -14.87 5.73 9.22
CA VAL A 387 -15.10 6.59 10.39
C VAL A 387 -14.10 7.73 10.40
N ALA A 388 -12.81 7.41 10.37
CA ALA A 388 -11.71 8.38 10.35
C ALA A 388 -10.39 7.73 9.92
N SER A 389 -9.42 8.55 9.54
CA SER A 389 -8.02 8.15 9.35
C SER A 389 -7.07 9.19 9.94
N GLY A 390 -5.85 8.77 10.21
CA GLY A 390 -4.80 9.65 10.73
C GLY A 390 -3.43 8.96 10.65
N ASN A 391 -2.45 9.50 11.36
CA ASN A 391 -1.11 8.92 11.44
C ASN A 391 -0.70 8.68 12.90
N LEU A 392 -0.02 7.57 13.17
CA LEU A 392 0.79 7.40 14.37
C LEU A 392 2.19 7.98 14.05
N THR A 393 2.67 8.91 14.87
CA THR A 393 3.94 9.62 14.62
C THR A 393 5.09 8.98 15.39
N TYR A 394 5.78 8.00 14.77
CA TYR A 394 6.91 7.31 15.39
C TYR A 394 8.23 7.96 14.98
N GLU A 395 8.97 8.53 15.93
CA GLU A 395 10.27 9.16 15.67
C GLU A 395 11.42 8.25 16.13
N LEU A 396 12.18 7.74 15.16
CA LEU A 396 13.38 6.96 15.40
C LEU A 396 14.56 7.92 15.63
N GLY A 397 15.07 7.97 16.85
CA GLY A 397 16.12 8.91 17.25
C GLY A 397 17.50 8.56 16.68
N GLU A 398 18.32 9.60 16.46
CA GLU A 398 19.70 9.44 16.01
C GLU A 398 20.55 8.62 17.00
N PRO A 399 21.26 7.56 16.56
CA PRO A 399 22.05 6.70 17.43
C PRO A 399 23.20 7.43 18.10
N ALA A 400 23.41 7.17 19.39
CA ALA A 400 24.56 7.69 20.11
C ALA A 400 25.84 6.89 19.76
N GLY A 401 26.88 7.58 19.30
CA GLY A 401 28.19 6.99 18.99
C GLY A 401 28.31 6.51 17.55
N CYS A 402 29.22 5.57 17.31
CA CYS A 402 29.49 5.04 15.96
C CYS A 402 28.40 4.05 15.53
N PHE A 403 27.80 4.30 14.37
CA PHE A 403 26.63 3.60 13.85
C PHE A 403 26.68 3.50 12.33
N VAL A 404 26.41 2.30 11.81
CA VAL A 404 26.36 2.00 10.38
C VAL A 404 24.91 2.10 9.90
N ARG A 405 24.63 2.97 8.93
CA ARG A 405 23.33 3.15 8.29
C ARG A 405 23.18 2.19 7.11
N THR A 406 22.40 1.12 7.27
CA THR A 406 22.24 0.07 6.25
C THR A 406 21.87 0.61 4.87
N GLY A 407 20.92 1.56 4.79
CA GLY A 407 20.47 2.16 3.53
C GLY A 407 21.47 3.09 2.84
N ARG A 408 22.56 3.46 3.52
CA ARG A 408 23.58 4.42 3.04
C ARG A 408 24.98 3.81 2.89
N GLU A 409 25.28 2.75 3.63
CA GLU A 409 26.64 2.18 3.73
C GLU A 409 26.71 0.72 3.24
N ILE A 410 25.57 0.05 3.07
CA ILE A 410 25.47 -1.40 2.79
C ILE A 410 24.65 -1.70 1.54
N PHE A 411 23.42 -1.20 1.47
CA PHE A 411 22.51 -1.42 0.35
C PHE A 411 21.80 -0.11 0.00
N VAL A 412 22.41 0.65 -0.91
CA VAL A 412 21.93 1.96 -1.34
C VAL A 412 20.92 1.78 -2.46
N LYS A 413 19.65 2.08 -2.19
CA LYS A 413 18.52 1.90 -3.13
C LYS A 413 17.55 3.09 -3.21
N ASP A 414 17.89 4.18 -2.54
CA ASP A 414 17.13 5.43 -2.50
C ASP A 414 17.06 6.07 -3.90
N LEU A 415 15.91 6.68 -4.22
CA LEU A 415 15.64 7.26 -5.53
C LEU A 415 16.62 8.38 -5.91
N SER A 416 17.14 9.13 -4.94
CA SER A 416 18.18 10.14 -5.20
C SER A 416 19.48 9.55 -5.76
N VAL A 417 19.68 8.23 -5.63
CA VAL A 417 20.84 7.49 -6.15
C VAL A 417 20.43 6.65 -7.37
N VAL A 418 19.35 5.87 -7.27
CA VAL A 418 18.94 4.92 -8.33
C VAL A 418 18.11 5.54 -9.45
N GLU A 419 17.77 6.82 -9.30
CA GLU A 419 17.21 7.73 -10.32
C GLU A 419 17.99 9.06 -10.37
N ASP A 420 19.29 9.06 -10.03
CA ASP A 420 20.14 10.26 -10.14
C ASP A 420 20.09 10.80 -11.58
N PRO A 421 19.59 12.03 -11.81
CA PRO A 421 19.27 12.56 -13.14
C PRO A 421 20.50 12.87 -13.99
N ILE A 422 21.71 12.61 -13.48
CA ILE A 422 22.98 12.75 -14.19
C ILE A 422 23.70 11.40 -14.25
N ARG A 423 23.77 10.65 -13.15
CA ARG A 423 24.55 9.41 -13.05
C ARG A 423 23.84 8.19 -13.61
N THR A 424 22.50 8.14 -13.60
CA THR A 424 21.74 6.98 -14.13
C THR A 424 21.19 7.21 -15.54
N THR A 425 21.54 8.30 -16.21
CA THR A 425 21.18 8.59 -17.61
C THR A 425 22.35 9.25 -18.38
N PHE A 426 22.25 9.36 -19.70
CA PHE A 426 23.15 10.15 -20.55
C PHE A 426 22.65 11.58 -20.83
N ASP A 427 21.50 11.97 -20.25
CA ASP A 427 20.89 13.31 -20.41
C ASP A 427 21.58 14.42 -19.58
N GLY A 428 22.61 14.07 -18.81
CA GLY A 428 23.40 15.01 -18.02
C GLY A 428 24.18 16.03 -18.86
N PRO A 429 24.74 17.09 -18.23
CA PRO A 429 25.44 18.14 -18.97
C PRO A 429 26.60 17.60 -19.83
N ALA A 430 26.75 18.14 -21.03
CA ALA A 430 27.76 17.67 -21.99
C ALA A 430 29.19 17.86 -21.44
N GLY A 431 29.93 16.75 -21.34
CA GLY A 431 31.30 16.73 -20.81
C GLY A 431 31.39 16.66 -19.28
N ASP A 432 30.27 16.57 -18.56
CA ASP A 432 30.26 16.34 -17.12
C ASP A 432 30.71 14.89 -16.80
N PRO A 433 31.74 14.67 -15.97
CA PRO A 433 32.24 13.33 -15.65
C PRO A 433 31.28 12.50 -14.78
N ARG A 434 30.18 13.08 -14.31
CA ARG A 434 29.09 12.36 -13.63
C ARG A 434 28.13 11.70 -14.62
N THR A 435 28.02 12.22 -15.85
CA THR A 435 27.01 11.78 -16.82
C THR A 435 27.16 10.29 -17.14
N GLY A 436 26.12 9.52 -16.82
CA GLY A 436 26.05 8.08 -17.05
C GLY A 436 26.89 7.21 -16.11
N ALA A 437 27.52 7.76 -15.05
CA ALA A 437 28.48 7.05 -14.20
C ALA A 437 28.01 5.73 -13.57
N TRP A 438 26.69 5.55 -13.38
CA TRP A 438 26.05 4.35 -12.83
C TRP A 438 25.11 3.65 -13.83
N THR A 439 25.15 4.02 -15.10
CA THR A 439 24.42 3.32 -16.17
C THR A 439 25.05 1.96 -16.46
N PHE A 440 24.23 0.98 -16.87
CA PHE A 440 24.73 -0.30 -17.36
C PHE A 440 25.72 -0.11 -18.52
N ALA A 441 25.40 0.79 -19.45
CA ALA A 441 26.27 1.15 -20.57
C ALA A 441 27.69 1.52 -20.13
N ARG A 442 27.83 2.45 -19.19
CA ARG A 442 29.13 2.93 -18.71
C ARG A 442 29.94 1.84 -18.04
N LEU A 443 29.28 1.00 -17.23
CA LEU A 443 29.91 -0.13 -16.55
C LEU A 443 30.39 -1.20 -17.55
N MET A 444 29.64 -1.43 -18.63
CA MET A 444 30.02 -2.36 -19.70
C MET A 444 31.12 -1.77 -20.61
N GLU A 445 31.06 -0.47 -20.92
CA GLU A 445 32.15 0.27 -21.58
C GLU A 445 33.45 0.05 -20.81
N ASP A 446 33.51 0.46 -19.54
CA ASP A 446 34.72 0.42 -18.71
C ASP A 446 35.24 -0.99 -18.39
N MET A 447 34.37 -2.01 -18.51
CA MET A 447 34.73 -3.42 -18.42
C MET A 447 35.28 -4.01 -19.73
N ALA A 448 34.81 -3.55 -20.89
CA ALA A 448 35.17 -4.12 -22.19
C ALA A 448 36.63 -3.82 -22.59
N PRO A 449 37.25 -4.64 -23.48
CA PRO A 449 38.65 -4.45 -23.91
C PRO A 449 38.93 -3.02 -24.39
N THR A 450 38.02 -2.48 -25.21
CA THR A 450 37.86 -1.05 -25.47
C THR A 450 36.38 -0.65 -25.31
N PRO A 451 36.03 0.64 -25.13
CA PRO A 451 34.63 1.07 -25.06
C PRO A 451 33.81 0.65 -26.30
N ALA A 452 34.44 0.60 -27.48
CA ALA A 452 33.78 0.25 -28.74
C ALA A 452 33.40 -1.24 -28.82
N ASP A 453 34.03 -2.11 -28.03
CA ASP A 453 33.71 -3.54 -27.99
C ASP A 453 32.51 -3.86 -27.09
N ALA A 454 32.07 -2.91 -26.25
CA ALA A 454 31.05 -3.15 -25.25
C ALA A 454 29.69 -3.60 -25.82
N PRO A 455 29.17 -3.04 -26.93
CA PRO A 455 27.92 -3.53 -27.53
C PRO A 455 28.00 -5.01 -27.94
N ALA A 456 29.11 -5.44 -28.54
CA ALA A 456 29.33 -6.83 -28.94
C ALA A 456 29.48 -7.77 -27.73
N MET A 457 30.16 -7.31 -26.66
CA MET A 457 30.27 -8.07 -25.41
C MET A 457 28.90 -8.25 -24.72
N VAL A 458 28.06 -7.21 -24.71
CA VAL A 458 26.69 -7.27 -24.17
C VAL A 458 25.81 -8.19 -25.02
N GLU A 459 25.86 -8.07 -26.34
CA GLU A 459 25.10 -8.91 -27.26
C GLU A 459 25.47 -10.39 -27.12
N GLN A 460 26.75 -10.71 -26.88
CA GLN A 460 27.21 -12.08 -26.58
C GLN A 460 26.58 -12.63 -25.29
N VAL A 461 26.50 -11.83 -24.22
CA VAL A 461 25.89 -12.26 -22.94
C VAL A 461 24.42 -12.61 -23.16
N PHE A 462 23.62 -11.70 -23.71
CA PHE A 462 22.19 -11.94 -23.90
C PHE A 462 21.88 -13.01 -24.97
N SER A 463 22.76 -13.21 -25.94
CA SER A 463 22.65 -14.31 -26.91
C SER A 463 22.81 -15.71 -26.28
N ALA A 464 23.38 -15.83 -25.07
CA ALA A 464 23.53 -17.11 -24.37
C ALA A 464 22.19 -17.76 -23.96
N TRP A 465 21.06 -17.07 -24.11
CA TRP A 465 19.71 -17.62 -23.94
C TRP A 465 19.06 -18.05 -25.26
N LEU A 466 19.61 -17.71 -26.43
CA LEU A 466 19.03 -18.10 -27.73
C LEU A 466 19.32 -19.57 -28.10
N THR A 467 20.36 -20.17 -27.51
CA THR A 467 20.77 -21.56 -27.74
C THR A 467 21.16 -22.25 -26.45
N ASP A 468 21.14 -23.59 -26.45
CA ASP A 468 21.67 -24.40 -25.35
C ASP A 468 23.17 -24.13 -25.15
N GLN A 469 23.57 -23.86 -23.91
CA GLN A 469 24.97 -23.75 -23.53
C GLN A 469 25.45 -25.04 -22.86
N VAL A 470 26.75 -25.33 -22.90
CA VAL A 470 27.35 -26.42 -22.13
C VAL A 470 28.39 -25.85 -21.18
N VAL A 471 28.14 -25.96 -19.88
CA VAL A 471 28.98 -25.41 -18.82
C VAL A 471 29.31 -26.52 -17.84
N ASN A 472 30.61 -26.81 -17.66
CA ASN A 472 31.10 -27.94 -16.86
C ASN A 472 30.41 -29.29 -17.19
N GLY A 473 30.14 -29.54 -18.47
CA GLY A 473 29.46 -30.76 -18.93
C GLY A 473 27.95 -30.81 -18.70
N PHE A 474 27.35 -29.82 -18.03
CA PHE A 474 25.89 -29.67 -17.91
C PHE A 474 25.33 -28.83 -19.04
N THR A 475 24.19 -29.24 -19.59
CA THR A 475 23.42 -28.44 -20.56
C THR A 475 22.59 -27.41 -19.83
N VAL A 476 22.82 -26.13 -20.12
CA VAL A 476 21.99 -25.00 -19.68
C VAL A 476 21.05 -24.65 -20.85
N PRO A 477 19.73 -24.94 -20.76
CA PRO A 477 18.83 -24.86 -21.91
C PRO A 477 18.64 -23.46 -22.49
N ALA A 478 18.30 -23.35 -23.77
CA ALA A 478 17.83 -22.11 -24.38
C ALA A 478 16.53 -21.59 -23.71
N ARG A 479 16.38 -20.27 -23.61
CA ARG A 479 15.15 -19.57 -23.26
C ARG A 479 14.90 -18.44 -24.27
N PRO A 480 14.44 -18.78 -25.49
CA PRO A 480 14.41 -17.85 -26.63
C PRO A 480 13.50 -16.63 -26.45
N THR A 481 12.63 -16.62 -25.44
CA THR A 481 11.87 -15.45 -24.95
C THR A 481 12.76 -14.22 -24.68
N ILE A 482 14.07 -14.40 -24.50
CA ILE A 482 15.05 -13.30 -24.45
C ILE A 482 14.95 -12.34 -25.65
N GLN A 483 14.56 -12.86 -26.82
CA GLN A 483 14.33 -12.05 -28.02
C GLN A 483 13.27 -10.98 -27.74
N GLN A 484 12.10 -11.40 -27.25
CA GLN A 484 10.96 -10.51 -26.99
C GLN A 484 11.13 -9.63 -25.73
N VAL A 485 11.82 -10.13 -24.70
CA VAL A 485 11.94 -9.44 -23.41
C VAL A 485 13.09 -8.43 -23.38
N VAL A 486 14.14 -8.65 -24.19
CA VAL A 486 15.35 -7.81 -24.21
C VAL A 486 15.68 -7.30 -25.61
N PHE A 487 15.85 -8.17 -26.62
CA PHE A 487 16.40 -7.72 -27.92
C PHE A 487 15.43 -6.89 -28.77
N ASP A 488 14.14 -7.22 -28.80
CA ASP A 488 13.11 -6.50 -29.56
C ASP A 488 12.81 -5.11 -28.96
N GLU A 489 13.14 -4.95 -27.67
CA GLU A 489 12.89 -3.75 -26.85
C GLU A 489 14.15 -2.88 -26.72
N TRP A 490 15.32 -3.33 -27.23
CA TRP A 490 16.59 -2.62 -27.15
C TRP A 490 16.94 -1.96 -28.50
N PRO A 491 16.94 -0.62 -28.61
CA PRO A 491 17.29 0.08 -29.83
C PRO A 491 18.68 -0.28 -30.38
N ARG A 492 18.80 -0.28 -31.70
CA ARG A 492 20.07 -0.49 -32.41
C ARG A 492 20.63 0.84 -32.91
N SER A 493 21.95 0.99 -32.79
CA SER A 493 22.73 2.05 -33.41
C SER A 493 22.70 1.94 -34.95
N PRO A 494 23.03 2.99 -35.71
CA PRO A 494 23.04 2.96 -37.19
C PRO A 494 24.00 1.94 -37.83
N ASP A 495 24.96 1.40 -37.07
CA ASP A 495 25.87 0.33 -37.48
C ASP A 495 25.33 -1.09 -37.20
N GLY A 496 24.15 -1.21 -36.59
CA GLY A 496 23.50 -2.46 -36.21
C GLY A 496 23.86 -2.98 -34.82
N SER A 497 24.78 -2.33 -34.10
CA SER A 497 25.11 -2.68 -32.71
C SER A 497 23.99 -2.29 -31.74
N LEU A 498 23.95 -2.89 -30.55
CA LEU A 498 23.07 -2.44 -29.46
C LEU A 498 23.42 -1.00 -29.05
N ASP A 499 22.45 -0.09 -29.02
CA ASP A 499 22.64 1.22 -28.39
C ASP A 499 22.56 1.05 -26.87
N LEU A 500 23.73 0.86 -26.24
CA LEU A 500 23.79 0.65 -24.79
C LEU A 500 23.21 1.82 -23.99
N ARG A 501 23.17 3.04 -24.53
CA ARG A 501 22.59 4.20 -23.84
C ARG A 501 21.08 4.08 -23.66
N GLN A 502 20.44 3.27 -24.48
CA GLN A 502 19.01 2.93 -24.43
C GLN A 502 18.79 1.49 -23.94
N ALA A 503 19.66 0.98 -23.07
CA ALA A 503 19.48 -0.34 -22.46
C ALA A 503 18.15 -0.41 -21.67
N PRO A 504 17.36 -1.49 -21.82
CA PRO A 504 16.11 -1.70 -21.07
C PRO A 504 16.40 -2.16 -19.62
N LEU A 505 17.28 -1.43 -18.92
CA LEU A 505 17.87 -1.81 -17.64
C LEU A 505 17.86 -0.63 -16.66
N MET A 506 17.21 -0.82 -15.52
CA MET A 506 17.08 0.18 -14.46
C MET A 506 17.92 -0.21 -13.25
N LEU A 507 18.63 0.75 -12.65
CA LEU A 507 19.36 0.53 -11.40
C LEU A 507 18.36 0.26 -10.26
N LEU A 508 18.60 -0.82 -9.51
CA LEU A 508 17.83 -1.23 -8.32
C LEU A 508 18.59 -0.93 -7.02
N GLY A 509 19.93 -0.88 -7.09
CA GLY A 509 20.77 -0.46 -5.97
C GLY A 509 22.27 -0.69 -6.18
N ILE A 510 23.05 -0.04 -5.32
CA ILE A 510 24.50 -0.17 -5.20
C ILE A 510 24.80 -0.81 -3.84
N VAL A 511 25.58 -1.89 -3.83
CA VAL A 511 25.74 -2.76 -2.66
C VAL A 511 27.20 -2.88 -2.24
N ASN A 512 27.46 -2.63 -0.96
CA ASN A 512 28.72 -2.93 -0.29
C ASN A 512 28.66 -4.32 0.35
N ARG A 513 29.68 -5.13 0.08
CA ARG A 513 29.87 -6.50 0.58
C ARG A 513 31.28 -6.66 1.17
N ILE A 514 31.66 -5.74 2.07
CA ILE A 514 32.90 -5.87 2.85
C ILE A 514 32.93 -7.14 3.71
N ASP A 515 31.77 -7.72 4.00
CA ASP A 515 31.59 -8.99 4.72
C ASP A 515 32.19 -10.21 4.00
N VAL A 516 32.41 -10.13 2.68
CA VAL A 516 33.09 -11.19 1.91
C VAL A 516 34.56 -10.88 1.61
N ARG A 517 35.20 -10.00 2.41
CA ARG A 517 36.63 -9.69 2.31
C ARG A 517 37.50 -10.94 2.37
N ASN A 518 38.52 -10.99 1.51
CA ASN A 518 39.49 -12.06 1.48
C ASN A 518 40.85 -11.53 1.00
N LEU A 519 41.67 -11.06 1.94
CA LEU A 519 42.97 -10.47 1.64
C LEU A 519 43.94 -11.49 0.99
N ALA A 520 43.78 -12.78 1.27
CA ALA A 520 44.55 -13.85 0.60
C ALA A 520 44.18 -14.03 -0.88
N GLU A 521 42.98 -13.60 -1.30
CA GLU A 521 42.54 -13.51 -2.69
C GLU A 521 42.68 -12.07 -3.25
N GLY A 522 43.34 -11.16 -2.51
CA GLY A 522 43.66 -9.79 -2.96
C GLY A 522 42.49 -8.81 -2.97
N HIS A 523 41.48 -8.99 -2.10
CA HIS A 523 40.34 -8.06 -2.05
C HIS A 523 39.75 -7.78 -0.66
N ALA A 524 39.32 -6.53 -0.45
CA ALA A 524 38.62 -6.05 0.73
C ALA A 524 37.12 -6.40 0.75
N GLY A 525 36.61 -7.11 -0.26
CA GLY A 525 35.21 -7.50 -0.33
C GLY A 525 34.69 -7.36 -1.76
N GLU A 526 33.40 -7.08 -1.89
CA GLU A 526 32.77 -6.77 -3.17
C GLU A 526 32.01 -5.43 -3.14
N GLY A 527 32.04 -4.72 -4.26
CA GLY A 527 31.09 -3.66 -4.59
C GLY A 527 30.22 -4.14 -5.74
N ARG A 528 28.91 -3.87 -5.69
CA ARG A 528 27.97 -4.40 -6.70
C ARG A 528 27.00 -3.35 -7.22
N PHE A 529 26.64 -3.51 -8.50
CA PHE A 529 25.51 -2.83 -9.12
C PHE A 529 24.43 -3.85 -9.44
N VAL A 530 23.20 -3.61 -9.01
CA VAL A 530 22.05 -4.47 -9.28
C VAL A 530 21.12 -3.76 -10.26
N PHE A 531 20.88 -4.35 -11.42
CA PHE A 531 19.95 -3.87 -12.45
C PHE A 531 18.74 -4.79 -12.56
N GLY A 532 17.59 -4.23 -12.94
CA GLY A 532 16.39 -4.98 -13.33
C GLY A 532 16.02 -4.64 -14.76
N VAL A 533 15.52 -5.62 -15.52
CA VAL A 533 15.00 -5.39 -16.87
C VAL A 533 13.67 -4.64 -16.77
N PHE A 534 13.52 -3.57 -17.56
CA PHE A 534 12.27 -2.85 -17.75
C PHE A 534 11.96 -2.82 -19.24
N SER A 535 10.92 -3.53 -19.64
CA SER A 535 10.51 -3.67 -21.04
C SER A 535 9.01 -3.93 -21.12
N GLN A 536 8.40 -3.70 -22.28
CA GLN A 536 6.96 -3.82 -22.52
C GLN A 536 6.13 -2.90 -21.60
N GLY A 537 6.75 -1.83 -21.07
CA GLY A 537 6.14 -0.85 -20.18
C GLY A 537 6.12 -1.21 -18.68
N PHE A 538 6.74 -2.31 -18.27
CA PHE A 538 6.79 -2.72 -16.86
C PHE A 538 8.11 -3.38 -16.44
N ALA A 539 8.32 -3.45 -15.12
CA ALA A 539 9.51 -4.09 -14.55
C ALA A 539 9.38 -5.62 -14.67
N GLN A 540 10.31 -6.24 -15.39
CA GLN A 540 10.34 -7.67 -15.64
C GLN A 540 10.96 -8.42 -14.48
N LEU A 541 10.51 -9.66 -14.24
CA LEU A 541 11.10 -10.59 -13.27
C LEU A 541 12.43 -11.17 -13.81
N PHE A 542 13.40 -10.28 -14.02
CA PHE A 542 14.74 -10.52 -14.54
C PHE A 542 15.68 -9.44 -13.99
N THR A 543 16.68 -9.83 -13.20
CA THR A 543 17.74 -8.94 -12.70
C THR A 543 19.13 -9.37 -13.15
N LEU A 544 20.06 -8.41 -13.19
CA LEU A 544 21.48 -8.61 -13.46
C LEU A 544 22.30 -7.96 -12.33
N ILE A 545 23.35 -8.64 -11.89
CA ILE A 545 24.22 -8.21 -10.80
C ILE A 545 25.66 -8.19 -11.32
N LEU A 546 26.29 -7.02 -11.30
CA LEU A 546 27.71 -6.86 -11.60
C LEU A 546 28.49 -6.88 -10.28
N GLU A 547 29.30 -7.91 -10.05
CA GLU A 547 30.02 -8.11 -8.78
C GLU A 547 31.51 -7.84 -8.95
N TYR A 548 31.95 -6.68 -8.45
CA TYR A 548 33.32 -6.21 -8.55
C TYR A 548 34.08 -6.49 -7.25
N LYS A 549 35.33 -6.98 -7.35
CA LYS A 549 36.19 -7.19 -6.18
C LYS A 549 36.83 -5.86 -5.79
N LEU A 550 36.69 -5.45 -4.53
CA LEU A 550 37.35 -4.24 -3.99
C LEU A 550 38.87 -4.52 -3.85
N PRO A 551 39.77 -3.97 -4.68
CA PRO A 551 41.17 -4.39 -4.68
C PRO A 551 41.87 -4.03 -3.36
N ALA A 552 42.62 -4.97 -2.79
CA ALA A 552 43.38 -4.78 -1.54
C ALA A 552 44.59 -5.73 -1.47
N SER A 553 45.75 -5.20 -1.07
CA SER A 553 46.99 -5.94 -0.81
C SER A 553 47.39 -5.93 0.67
N THR A 554 46.87 -4.99 1.46
CA THR A 554 47.13 -4.89 2.90
C THR A 554 45.86 -4.75 3.74
N GLU A 555 45.98 -5.00 5.05
CA GLU A 555 44.92 -4.75 6.03
C GLU A 555 44.57 -3.26 6.18
N ALA A 556 45.49 -2.35 5.83
CA ALA A 556 45.19 -0.93 5.79
C ALA A 556 44.20 -0.64 4.66
N ASP A 557 44.42 -1.20 3.47
CA ASP A 557 43.54 -1.04 2.31
C ASP A 557 42.11 -1.53 2.62
N VAL A 558 41.96 -2.61 3.40
CA VAL A 558 40.66 -3.12 3.86
C VAL A 558 39.96 -2.13 4.79
N LEU A 559 40.70 -1.53 5.73
CA LEU A 559 40.17 -0.51 6.62
C LEU A 559 39.85 0.80 5.89
N ASP A 560 40.64 1.18 4.89
CA ASP A 560 40.36 2.35 4.06
C ASP A 560 39.03 2.17 3.32
N TRP A 561 38.82 1.04 2.63
CA TRP A 561 37.52 0.69 2.04
C TRP A 561 36.38 0.71 3.08
N ALA A 562 36.59 0.19 4.28
CA ALA A 562 35.58 0.22 5.35
C ALA A 562 35.21 1.64 5.77
N ASN A 563 36.22 2.49 5.97
CA ASN A 563 36.06 3.88 6.40
C ASN A 563 35.43 4.74 5.30
N ASP A 564 35.77 4.52 4.02
CA ASP A 564 35.20 5.23 2.89
C ASP A 564 33.69 4.97 2.78
N TRP A 565 33.29 3.69 2.82
CA TRP A 565 31.87 3.31 2.84
C TRP A 565 31.16 3.85 4.08
N HIS A 566 31.79 3.82 5.25
CA HIS A 566 31.20 4.32 6.49
C HIS A 566 31.03 5.84 6.50
N ALA A 567 31.96 6.59 5.89
CA ALA A 567 31.89 8.04 5.81
C ALA A 567 30.59 8.52 5.13
N LEU A 568 30.04 7.76 4.18
CA LEU A 568 28.74 8.02 3.54
C LEU A 568 27.60 8.20 4.55
N GLY A 569 27.60 7.42 5.64
CA GLY A 569 26.58 7.48 6.69
C GLY A 569 26.57 8.78 7.49
N SER A 570 27.64 9.58 7.40
CA SER A 570 27.74 10.90 8.04
C SER A 570 27.33 12.07 7.15
N LEU A 571 27.13 11.84 5.85
CA LEU A 571 26.82 12.88 4.87
C LEU A 571 25.33 13.26 4.89
N PRO A 572 24.99 14.52 4.52
CA PRO A 572 23.59 14.91 4.28
C PRO A 572 22.95 13.99 3.24
N PHE A 573 21.72 13.56 3.48
CA PHE A 573 21.03 12.59 2.65
C PHE A 573 19.53 12.91 2.55
N PRO A 574 18.94 12.91 1.35
CA PRO A 574 19.59 12.81 0.04
C PRO A 574 20.43 14.07 -0.29
N SER A 575 21.58 13.92 -0.96
CA SER A 575 22.38 15.07 -1.45
C SER A 575 23.38 14.73 -2.55
N GLU A 576 23.76 15.73 -3.35
CA GLU A 576 24.86 15.62 -4.31
C GLU A 576 26.22 15.36 -3.62
N GLN A 577 26.41 15.82 -2.38
CA GLN A 577 27.63 15.53 -1.62
C GLN A 577 27.76 14.03 -1.34
N TYR A 578 26.66 13.38 -0.99
CA TYR A 578 26.59 11.93 -0.83
C TYR A 578 26.81 11.20 -2.17
N ASN A 579 26.11 11.61 -3.23
CA ASN A 579 26.23 10.96 -4.54
C ASN A 579 27.65 11.10 -5.13
N ALA A 580 28.32 12.23 -4.92
CA ALA A 580 29.71 12.42 -5.33
C ALA A 580 30.66 11.47 -4.59
N ALA A 581 30.56 11.36 -3.26
CA ALA A 581 31.37 10.43 -2.47
C ALA A 581 31.12 8.96 -2.88
N LEU A 582 29.85 8.58 -3.09
CA LEU A 582 29.50 7.25 -3.59
C LEU A 582 30.05 7.00 -5.02
N GLN A 583 30.11 8.03 -5.87
CA GLN A 583 30.71 7.93 -7.20
C GLN A 583 32.24 7.70 -7.12
N GLU A 584 32.95 8.38 -6.21
CA GLU A 584 34.39 8.17 -6.00
C GLU A 584 34.69 6.73 -5.56
N ILE A 585 33.93 6.20 -4.60
CA ILE A 585 34.02 4.82 -4.11
C ILE A 585 33.74 3.81 -5.24
N THR A 586 32.65 4.01 -5.98
CA THR A 586 32.25 3.09 -7.05
C THR A 586 33.20 3.10 -8.24
N THR A 587 33.74 4.27 -8.58
CA THR A 587 34.73 4.43 -9.66
C THR A 587 36.02 3.67 -9.37
N ARG A 588 36.45 3.59 -8.11
CA ARG A 588 37.66 2.84 -7.70
C ARG A 588 37.57 1.32 -7.93
N PHE A 589 36.37 0.74 -7.98
CA PHE A 589 36.20 -0.69 -8.26
C PHE A 589 35.63 -0.97 -9.66
N ALA A 590 34.69 -0.18 -10.16
CA ALA A 590 34.02 -0.43 -11.44
C ALA A 590 34.64 0.30 -12.63
N GLY A 591 35.46 1.33 -12.39
CA GLY A 591 36.13 2.10 -13.44
C GLY A 591 37.16 1.29 -14.22
N ARG A 592 37.47 1.75 -15.44
CA ARG A 592 38.46 1.11 -16.31
C ARG A 592 39.82 1.04 -15.61
N ASN A 593 40.49 -0.11 -15.73
CA ASN A 593 41.77 -0.39 -15.08
C ASN A 593 41.76 -0.35 -13.54
N ALA A 594 40.60 -0.52 -12.88
CA ALA A 594 40.52 -0.67 -11.42
C ALA A 594 41.36 -1.85 -10.86
N ALA A 595 41.61 -2.89 -11.65
CA ALA A 595 42.50 -4.00 -11.31
C ALA A 595 43.40 -4.39 -12.50
N PRO A 596 44.53 -3.69 -12.75
CA PRO A 596 45.33 -3.86 -13.97
C PRO A 596 45.90 -5.26 -14.23
N GLY A 597 45.95 -6.13 -13.21
CA GLY A 597 46.38 -7.54 -13.33
C GLY A 597 45.28 -8.53 -13.75
N LYS A 598 44.04 -8.07 -13.97
CA LYS A 598 42.89 -8.89 -14.38
C LYS A 598 42.55 -8.66 -15.88
N PRO A 599 41.72 -9.54 -16.51
CA PRO A 599 41.21 -9.31 -17.86
C PRO A 599 40.63 -7.90 -18.03
N ASN A 600 41.03 -7.22 -19.11
CA ASN A 600 40.69 -5.82 -19.45
C ASN A 600 41.04 -4.78 -18.36
N GLY A 601 41.83 -5.14 -17.35
CA GLY A 601 42.06 -4.31 -16.16
C GLY A 601 40.81 -4.15 -15.27
N SER A 602 39.73 -4.92 -15.50
CA SER A 602 38.49 -4.81 -14.73
C SER A 602 38.59 -5.56 -13.39
N SER A 603 38.05 -4.99 -12.32
CA SER A 603 38.03 -5.67 -11.01
C SER A 603 36.94 -6.75 -10.89
N LEU A 604 36.06 -6.87 -11.89
CA LEU A 604 34.92 -7.81 -11.90
C LEU A 604 35.35 -9.21 -11.43
N GLY A 605 34.58 -9.79 -10.52
CA GLY A 605 34.58 -11.22 -10.24
C GLY A 605 33.68 -11.94 -11.23
N GLN A 606 32.40 -11.58 -11.23
CA GLN A 606 31.36 -12.20 -12.05
C GLN A 606 30.21 -11.25 -12.37
N LEU A 607 29.52 -11.50 -13.47
CA LEU A 607 28.15 -11.03 -13.74
C LEU A 607 27.20 -12.19 -13.41
N ARG A 608 26.15 -11.93 -12.63
CA ARG A 608 25.09 -12.91 -12.35
C ARG A 608 23.75 -12.41 -12.88
N THR A 609 22.88 -13.32 -13.27
CA THR A 609 21.51 -13.01 -13.68
C THR A 609 20.51 -13.85 -12.91
N ASN A 610 19.34 -13.32 -12.60
CA ASN A 610 18.24 -14.07 -12.00
C ASN A 610 16.98 -13.81 -12.82
N GLU A 611 16.34 -14.83 -13.39
CA GLU A 611 15.10 -14.64 -14.13
C GLU A 611 14.11 -15.79 -14.04
N ILE A 612 12.83 -15.43 -14.16
CA ILE A 612 11.72 -16.34 -14.50
C ILE A 612 10.88 -15.77 -15.65
N ALA A 613 11.15 -14.52 -16.07
CA ALA A 613 10.45 -13.85 -17.16
C ALA A 613 10.69 -14.50 -18.53
N LEU A 614 11.78 -15.27 -18.70
CA LEU A 614 12.08 -15.93 -19.97
C LEU A 614 11.46 -17.34 -20.03
N ALA A 615 11.48 -18.07 -18.91
CA ALA A 615 10.78 -19.34 -18.72
C ALA A 615 10.62 -19.69 -17.23
N GLY A 616 9.63 -20.53 -16.91
CA GLY A 616 9.60 -21.25 -15.63
C GLY A 616 10.30 -22.62 -15.74
N PRO A 617 10.97 -23.13 -14.69
CA PRO A 617 11.23 -22.50 -13.37
C PRO A 617 12.25 -21.35 -13.43
N TRP A 618 12.44 -20.63 -12.30
CA TRP A 618 13.54 -19.65 -12.14
C TRP A 618 14.88 -20.28 -12.48
N GLU A 619 15.73 -19.47 -13.12
CA GLU A 619 17.12 -19.79 -13.35
C GLU A 619 18.05 -18.62 -13.01
N LEU A 620 19.17 -18.94 -12.37
CA LEU A 620 20.34 -18.07 -12.24
C LEU A 620 21.48 -18.58 -13.12
N ARG A 621 22.15 -17.65 -13.82
CA ARG A 621 23.35 -17.93 -14.63
C ARG A 621 24.50 -17.02 -14.19
N GLU A 622 25.73 -17.51 -14.33
CA GLU A 622 26.96 -16.76 -14.03
C GLU A 622 27.78 -16.57 -15.31
N PHE A 623 28.42 -15.41 -15.44
CA PHE A 623 29.31 -15.05 -16.54
C PHE A 623 30.60 -14.44 -15.98
N VAL A 624 31.75 -14.79 -16.56
CA VAL A 624 33.06 -14.24 -16.16
C VAL A 624 33.83 -13.73 -17.37
N LEU A 625 34.75 -12.79 -17.16
CA LEU A 625 35.61 -12.28 -18.22
C LEU A 625 36.61 -13.35 -18.66
N SER A 626 36.55 -13.74 -19.92
CA SER A 626 37.50 -14.65 -20.55
C SER A 626 38.87 -13.97 -20.67
N PRO A 627 39.97 -14.55 -20.12
CA PRO A 627 41.32 -14.04 -20.35
C PRO A 627 41.78 -14.14 -21.81
N ALA A 628 41.10 -14.95 -22.64
CA ALA A 628 41.46 -15.19 -24.03
C ALA A 628 40.79 -14.22 -25.02
N THR A 629 39.56 -13.76 -24.73
CA THR A 629 38.80 -12.86 -25.61
C THR A 629 38.52 -11.49 -24.98
N GLY A 630 38.68 -11.36 -23.66
CA GLY A 630 38.25 -10.20 -22.89
C GLY A 630 36.72 -10.05 -22.78
N PHE A 631 35.92 -10.96 -23.36
CA PHE A 631 34.45 -10.88 -23.31
C PHE A 631 33.89 -11.74 -22.17
N LEU A 632 32.71 -11.38 -21.68
CA LEU A 632 31.95 -12.20 -20.73
C LEU A 632 31.44 -13.48 -21.40
N GLY A 633 31.75 -14.63 -20.80
CA GLY A 633 31.27 -15.95 -21.24
C GLY A 633 30.58 -16.72 -20.10
N PRO A 634 29.65 -17.64 -20.40
CA PRO A 634 28.99 -18.48 -19.41
C PRO A 634 29.97 -19.24 -18.52
N ALA A 635 29.68 -19.32 -17.22
CA ALA A 635 30.54 -19.91 -16.19
C ALA A 635 29.73 -20.73 -15.18
N THR A 636 30.42 -21.57 -14.43
CA THR A 636 29.82 -22.35 -13.34
C THR A 636 29.32 -21.44 -12.21
N VAL A 637 28.14 -21.73 -11.67
CA VAL A 637 27.55 -20.97 -10.57
C VAL A 637 28.29 -21.28 -9.27
N LYS A 638 29.00 -20.29 -8.69
CA LYS A 638 29.81 -20.55 -7.49
C LYS A 638 28.99 -21.16 -6.34
N LEU A 639 29.64 -22.10 -5.64
CA LEU A 639 29.14 -22.87 -4.50
C LEU A 639 27.88 -23.71 -4.76
N THR A 640 27.33 -23.73 -5.97
CA THR A 640 26.07 -24.42 -6.25
C THR A 640 26.34 -25.66 -7.11
N PRO A 641 26.23 -26.89 -6.58
CA PRO A 641 26.32 -28.07 -7.42
C PRO A 641 25.10 -28.14 -8.34
N ASP A 642 25.21 -28.93 -9.41
CA ASP A 642 24.07 -29.18 -10.28
C ASP A 642 22.90 -29.82 -9.50
N LEU A 643 21.68 -29.38 -9.81
CA LEU A 643 20.46 -29.81 -9.14
C LEU A 643 20.25 -31.34 -9.22
N SER A 644 20.78 -32.01 -10.25
CA SER A 644 20.71 -33.48 -10.38
C SER A 644 21.40 -34.26 -9.26
N PHE A 645 22.19 -33.60 -8.39
CA PHE A 645 22.76 -34.21 -7.19
C PHE A 645 21.84 -34.18 -5.96
N ASP A 646 20.71 -33.48 -5.98
CA ASP A 646 19.75 -33.55 -4.87
C ASP A 646 19.19 -34.98 -4.72
N GLY A 647 18.99 -35.41 -3.48
CA GLY A 647 18.63 -36.79 -3.14
C GLY A 647 19.75 -37.83 -3.28
N THR A 648 20.95 -37.48 -3.81
CA THR A 648 22.00 -38.46 -4.14
C THR A 648 22.99 -38.75 -3.01
N SER A 649 23.56 -39.96 -3.01
CA SER A 649 24.67 -40.32 -2.12
C SER A 649 25.94 -39.48 -2.37
N THR A 650 26.12 -38.95 -3.59
CA THR A 650 27.22 -38.04 -3.94
C THR A 650 27.11 -36.73 -3.16
N LEU A 651 25.91 -36.13 -3.09
CA LEU A 651 25.65 -34.94 -2.26
C LEU A 651 25.87 -35.24 -0.78
N ALA A 652 25.32 -36.35 -0.27
CA ALA A 652 25.53 -36.76 1.12
C ALA A 652 27.03 -36.92 1.44
N ALA A 653 27.80 -37.54 0.55
CA ALA A 653 29.24 -37.67 0.69
C ALA A 653 29.96 -36.31 0.66
N PHE A 654 29.56 -35.37 -0.19
CA PHE A 654 30.13 -34.02 -0.22
C PHE A 654 29.87 -33.27 1.10
N VAL A 655 28.61 -33.22 1.55
CA VAL A 655 28.22 -32.52 2.78
C VAL A 655 28.92 -33.11 4.00
N ASN A 656 28.96 -34.43 4.13
CA ASN A 656 29.62 -35.10 5.26
C ASN A 656 31.15 -34.93 5.24
N GLN A 657 31.80 -35.00 4.07
CA GLN A 657 33.26 -34.79 3.97
C GLN A 657 33.68 -33.36 4.28
N ASN A 658 32.79 -32.39 4.04
CA ASN A 658 33.06 -30.97 4.23
C ASN A 658 32.33 -30.39 5.46
N GLU A 659 31.74 -31.21 6.34
CA GLU A 659 30.81 -30.77 7.39
C GLU A 659 31.32 -29.57 8.20
N ALA A 660 32.53 -29.68 8.75
CA ALA A 660 33.16 -28.62 9.52
C ALA A 660 33.46 -27.36 8.70
N ALA A 661 33.84 -27.51 7.43
CA ALA A 661 34.09 -26.40 6.51
C ALA A 661 32.78 -25.75 6.02
N ILE A 662 31.67 -26.48 6.01
CA ILE A 662 30.34 -25.97 5.67
C ILE A 662 29.77 -25.20 6.87
N ILE A 663 29.80 -25.76 8.07
CA ILE A 663 29.36 -25.08 9.31
C ILE A 663 30.16 -23.80 9.57
N ALA A 664 31.46 -23.80 9.29
CA ALA A 664 32.31 -22.62 9.37
C ALA A 664 32.24 -21.70 8.13
N GLU A 665 31.47 -22.09 7.10
CA GLU A 665 31.27 -21.35 5.84
C GLU A 665 32.58 -20.99 5.11
N GLN A 666 33.47 -21.99 5.05
CA GLN A 666 34.80 -21.92 4.45
C GLN A 666 34.96 -22.86 3.25
N HIS A 667 33.96 -23.71 3.00
CA HIS A 667 33.96 -24.71 1.94
C HIS A 667 33.94 -24.10 0.53
N THR A 668 34.30 -24.94 -0.45
CA THR A 668 34.16 -24.67 -1.88
C THR A 668 33.55 -25.88 -2.55
N VAL A 669 32.54 -25.67 -3.40
CA VAL A 669 32.06 -26.73 -4.30
C VAL A 669 33.02 -26.77 -5.51
N PRO A 670 33.69 -27.90 -5.78
CA PRO A 670 34.64 -28.03 -6.88
C PRO A 670 33.94 -28.33 -8.20
N ASP A 671 34.58 -27.98 -9.34
CA ASP A 671 34.06 -28.32 -10.67
C ASP A 671 33.84 -29.83 -10.84
N THR A 672 34.65 -30.68 -10.20
CA THR A 672 34.45 -32.13 -10.17
C THR A 672 34.50 -32.68 -8.74
N PHE A 673 33.64 -33.66 -8.46
CA PHE A 673 33.63 -34.41 -7.21
C PHE A 673 33.41 -35.90 -7.51
N GLN A 674 34.20 -36.77 -6.88
CA GLN A 674 34.20 -38.23 -7.13
C GLN A 674 34.37 -38.63 -8.62
N GLY A 675 35.05 -37.80 -9.41
CA GLY A 675 35.31 -38.05 -10.84
C GLY A 675 34.16 -37.66 -11.78
N LEU A 676 33.07 -37.11 -11.26
CA LEU A 676 31.97 -36.53 -12.04
C LEU A 676 32.07 -35.01 -12.04
N PRO A 677 31.61 -34.30 -13.09
CA PRO A 677 31.28 -32.89 -12.96
C PRO A 677 30.27 -32.68 -11.84
N PHE A 678 30.44 -31.60 -11.06
CA PHE A 678 29.66 -31.39 -9.83
C PHE A 678 29.14 -29.95 -9.71
N LEU A 679 29.98 -28.93 -9.90
CA LEU A 679 29.54 -27.53 -9.88
C LEU A 679 28.63 -27.22 -11.08
N GLY A 680 27.44 -26.66 -10.82
CA GLY A 680 26.38 -26.50 -11.82
C GLY A 680 26.67 -25.41 -12.86
N GLY A 681 26.14 -25.61 -14.07
CA GLY A 681 26.22 -24.62 -15.16
C GLY A 681 25.21 -23.48 -15.05
N SER A 682 24.07 -23.75 -14.39
CA SER A 682 23.09 -22.76 -13.95
C SER A 682 22.52 -23.22 -12.59
N SER A 683 21.70 -22.40 -11.95
CA SER A 683 20.98 -22.77 -10.74
C SER A 683 19.48 -22.67 -10.99
N ILE A 684 18.75 -23.74 -10.71
CA ILE A 684 17.30 -23.84 -10.91
C ILE A 684 16.63 -24.11 -9.56
N ASN A 685 15.47 -23.50 -9.33
CA ASN A 685 14.73 -23.59 -8.08
C ASN A 685 13.34 -24.21 -8.28
N ASN A 686 13.34 -25.52 -8.12
CA ASN A 686 12.19 -26.34 -7.71
C ASN A 686 12.51 -27.02 -6.36
N LEU A 687 13.46 -26.48 -5.60
CA LEU A 687 14.08 -27.10 -4.45
C LEU A 687 13.34 -26.70 -3.17
N THR A 688 12.86 -27.69 -2.41
CA THR A 688 12.35 -27.42 -1.05
C THR A 688 13.51 -27.13 -0.10
N ALA A 689 14.52 -28.00 -0.13
CA ALA A 689 15.80 -27.89 0.56
C ALA A 689 16.78 -28.89 -0.07
N TRP A 690 18.08 -28.63 -0.01
CA TRP A 690 19.08 -29.65 -0.37
C TRP A 690 18.98 -30.81 0.62
N THR A 691 18.64 -32.01 0.16
CA THR A 691 18.47 -33.19 1.02
C THR A 691 19.04 -34.43 0.37
N ALA A 692 19.62 -35.34 1.16
CA ALA A 692 20.04 -36.65 0.67
C ALA A 692 20.03 -37.70 1.80
N PRO A 693 19.63 -38.95 1.52
CA PRO A 693 19.79 -40.04 2.47
C PRO A 693 21.26 -40.20 2.87
N GLY A 694 21.52 -40.14 4.18
CA GLY A 694 22.87 -40.30 4.74
C GLY A 694 23.63 -39.00 5.04
N ILE A 695 23.05 -37.82 4.84
CA ILE A 695 23.56 -36.59 5.47
C ILE A 695 23.49 -36.75 6.99
N LEU A 696 24.60 -36.48 7.69
CA LEU A 696 24.73 -36.72 9.14
C LEU A 696 24.35 -35.52 10.01
N SER A 697 24.41 -34.30 9.46
CA SER A 697 24.30 -33.04 10.20
C SER A 697 23.33 -32.08 9.51
N ASN A 698 22.18 -31.82 10.15
CA ASN A 698 21.19 -30.90 9.59
C ASN A 698 21.72 -29.45 9.53
N GLU A 699 22.55 -29.04 10.50
CA GLU A 699 23.15 -27.71 10.51
C GLU A 699 24.10 -27.53 9.32
N ALA A 700 24.95 -28.52 9.04
CA ALA A 700 25.80 -28.48 7.85
C ALA A 700 24.94 -28.41 6.58
N ARG A 701 23.86 -29.19 6.47
CA ARG A 701 22.95 -29.12 5.31
C ARG A 701 22.24 -27.77 5.21
N HIS A 702 21.83 -27.13 6.30
CA HIS A 702 21.24 -25.79 6.28
C HIS A 702 22.27 -24.75 5.81
N LYS A 703 23.47 -24.74 6.42
CA LYS A 703 24.58 -23.87 6.04
C LYS A 703 25.06 -24.09 4.61
N PHE A 704 24.99 -25.32 4.11
CA PHE A 704 25.20 -25.64 2.71
C PHE A 704 24.11 -24.99 1.84
N SER A 705 22.84 -25.25 2.16
CA SER A 705 21.69 -24.74 1.42
C SER A 705 21.72 -23.21 1.29
N LEU A 706 21.92 -22.50 2.40
CA LEU A 706 22.07 -21.05 2.41
C LEU A 706 23.21 -20.57 1.48
N ASN A 707 24.34 -21.30 1.39
CA ASN A 707 25.46 -20.91 0.53
C ASN A 707 25.32 -21.37 -0.94
N THR A 708 24.20 -22.00 -1.31
CA THR A 708 23.84 -22.27 -2.72
C THR A 708 22.82 -21.28 -3.24
N CYS A 709 22.82 -21.00 -4.54
CA CYS A 709 21.89 -20.04 -5.13
C CYS A 709 20.42 -20.51 -5.03
N ASN A 710 20.14 -21.76 -5.41
CA ASN A 710 18.81 -22.34 -5.33
C ASN A 710 18.34 -22.61 -3.89
N GLY A 711 19.24 -22.92 -2.96
CA GLY A 711 18.89 -23.06 -1.54
C GLY A 711 18.59 -21.72 -0.87
N CYS A 712 19.35 -20.66 -1.15
CA CYS A 712 19.04 -19.34 -0.60
C CYS A 712 17.82 -18.67 -1.25
N HIS A 713 17.57 -18.95 -2.53
CA HIS A 713 16.31 -18.61 -3.20
C HIS A 713 15.22 -19.70 -2.95
N GLY A 714 15.44 -20.61 -1.99
CA GLY A 714 14.50 -21.67 -1.64
C GLY A 714 13.35 -21.13 -0.80
N GLY A 715 12.12 -21.18 -1.33
CA GLY A 715 10.94 -20.63 -0.65
C GLY A 715 10.66 -21.24 0.73
N ALA A 716 11.09 -22.49 0.97
CA ALA A 716 10.93 -23.18 2.26
C ALA A 716 12.16 -23.06 3.19
N GLU A 717 13.35 -22.71 2.68
CA GLU A 717 14.56 -22.49 3.49
C GLU A 717 14.68 -21.04 3.98
N THR A 718 14.30 -20.05 3.15
CA THR A 718 14.55 -18.63 3.42
C THR A 718 13.32 -17.72 3.30
N GLY A 719 12.16 -18.31 2.98
CA GLY A 719 10.94 -17.55 2.67
C GLY A 719 11.05 -16.72 1.38
N THR A 720 12.10 -16.90 0.57
CA THR A 720 12.37 -16.10 -0.62
C THR A 720 12.28 -16.97 -1.88
N PRO A 721 11.10 -17.22 -2.47
CA PRO A 721 10.94 -18.18 -3.56
C PRO A 721 11.54 -17.76 -4.91
N PHE A 722 12.00 -16.51 -5.05
CA PHE A 722 12.43 -15.98 -6.36
C PHE A 722 13.56 -14.94 -6.30
N LEU A 723 13.37 -13.79 -5.62
CA LEU A 723 14.37 -12.70 -5.61
C LEU A 723 14.59 -12.08 -4.24
N HIS A 724 15.86 -11.88 -3.88
CA HIS A 724 16.27 -11.08 -2.74
C HIS A 724 16.13 -9.56 -2.97
N VAL A 725 16.22 -9.13 -4.23
CA VAL A 725 16.04 -7.74 -4.68
C VAL A 725 15.00 -7.74 -5.80
N ASN A 726 13.80 -7.22 -5.55
CA ASN A 726 12.75 -7.20 -6.56
C ASN A 726 12.97 -6.07 -7.57
N PRO A 727 12.62 -6.29 -8.86
CA PRO A 727 12.53 -5.24 -9.87
C PRO A 727 11.57 -4.13 -9.42
N ARG A 728 11.78 -2.92 -9.94
CA ARG A 728 11.10 -1.72 -9.47
C ARG A 728 10.62 -0.84 -10.63
N ALA A 729 9.48 -0.19 -10.43
CA ALA A 729 8.96 0.81 -11.37
C ALA A 729 9.66 2.17 -11.16
N PRO A 730 9.60 3.09 -12.15
CA PRO A 730 10.00 4.49 -11.97
C PRO A 730 9.37 5.13 -10.72
N GLY A 731 10.11 5.95 -9.99
CA GLY A 731 9.63 6.64 -8.77
C GLY A 731 9.34 5.73 -7.57
N ARG A 732 9.80 4.48 -7.56
CA ARG A 732 9.63 3.49 -6.47
C ARG A 732 10.94 2.77 -6.20
N GLU A 733 11.35 2.63 -4.94
CA GLU A 733 12.54 1.84 -4.60
C GLU A 733 12.35 0.33 -4.82
N ALA A 734 13.46 -0.40 -4.95
CA ALA A 734 13.44 -1.86 -4.90
C ALA A 734 12.98 -2.39 -3.53
N VAL A 735 12.17 -3.46 -3.57
CA VAL A 735 11.69 -4.19 -2.38
C VAL A 735 12.60 -5.38 -2.12
N LEU A 736 13.11 -5.49 -0.90
CA LEU A 736 14.01 -6.57 -0.48
C LEU A 736 13.23 -7.71 0.19
N SER A 737 13.68 -8.95 0.02
CA SER A 737 13.05 -10.13 0.63
C SER A 737 13.21 -10.20 2.15
N GLY A 738 12.37 -11.00 2.82
CA GLY A 738 12.48 -11.25 4.27
C GLY A 738 13.85 -11.78 4.72
N PHE A 739 14.51 -12.62 3.92
CA PHE A 739 15.88 -13.06 4.19
C PHE A 739 16.88 -11.89 4.37
N MET A 740 16.72 -10.84 3.56
CA MET A 740 17.59 -9.67 3.59
C MET A 740 17.28 -8.76 4.79
N THR A 741 16.02 -8.64 5.18
CA THR A 741 15.53 -7.59 6.11
C THR A 741 15.15 -8.09 7.50
N GLY A 742 14.93 -9.39 7.67
CA GLY A 742 14.43 -10.02 8.90
C GLY A 742 13.23 -10.92 8.63
N ILE A 743 13.39 -12.23 8.85
CA ILE A 743 12.30 -13.23 8.82
C ILE A 743 12.57 -14.33 9.86
N GLU A 744 11.50 -14.87 10.45
CA GLU A 744 11.53 -16.14 11.17
C GLU A 744 10.84 -17.22 10.33
N ILE A 745 11.51 -18.36 10.14
CA ILE A 745 11.02 -19.47 9.32
C ILE A 745 11.44 -20.81 9.94
N ALA A 746 10.55 -21.81 9.90
CA ALA A 746 10.89 -23.16 10.32
C ALA A 746 11.74 -23.86 9.25
N ASP A 747 12.89 -24.39 9.66
CA ASP A 747 13.76 -25.23 8.84
C ASP A 747 12.96 -26.40 8.24
N PRO A 748 12.92 -26.57 6.90
CA PRO A 748 11.98 -27.48 6.24
C PRO A 748 12.29 -28.97 6.46
N VAL A 749 13.46 -29.30 7.05
CA VAL A 749 13.90 -30.66 7.33
C VAL A 749 13.70 -31.02 8.81
N SER A 750 14.01 -30.11 9.73
CA SER A 750 13.97 -30.36 11.19
C SER A 750 12.81 -29.70 11.94
N GLY A 751 12.16 -28.68 11.35
CA GLY A 751 11.16 -27.84 12.01
C GLY A 751 11.73 -26.84 13.02
N GLU A 752 13.06 -26.74 13.15
CA GLU A 752 13.74 -25.77 14.01
C GLU A 752 13.49 -24.33 13.49
N GLN A 753 13.11 -23.40 14.37
CA GLN A 753 12.92 -22.01 13.97
C GLN A 753 14.27 -21.33 13.69
N ARG A 754 14.37 -20.70 12.51
CA ARG A 754 15.55 -19.98 12.02
C ARG A 754 15.21 -18.50 11.85
N THR A 755 15.98 -17.63 12.50
CA THR A 755 15.91 -16.18 12.29
C THR A 755 16.96 -15.77 11.25
N LEU A 756 16.53 -15.22 10.13
CA LEU A 756 17.39 -14.82 9.01
C LEU A 756 17.32 -13.30 8.81
N ASN A 757 18.46 -12.63 8.84
CA ASN A 757 18.56 -11.18 8.57
C ASN A 757 19.96 -10.82 8.05
N ASP A 758 20.17 -10.94 6.75
CA ASP A 758 21.50 -10.78 6.18
C ASP A 758 22.01 -9.32 6.21
N LEU A 759 21.14 -8.32 6.06
CA LEU A 759 21.57 -6.92 6.17
C LEU A 759 21.99 -6.55 7.60
N ALA A 760 21.30 -7.05 8.63
CA ALA A 760 21.72 -6.83 10.02
C ALA A 760 23.08 -7.49 10.31
N ARG A 761 23.36 -8.68 9.74
CA ARG A 761 24.68 -9.32 9.83
C ARG A 761 25.76 -8.48 9.15
N ARG A 762 25.54 -8.03 7.90
CA ARG A 762 26.48 -7.16 7.17
C ARG A 762 26.74 -5.85 7.93
N ASN A 763 25.71 -5.30 8.57
CA ASN A 763 25.80 -4.09 9.39
C ASN A 763 26.71 -4.31 10.60
N GLN A 764 26.49 -5.39 11.34
CA GLN A 764 27.33 -5.76 12.48
C GLN A 764 28.80 -6.01 12.06
N ASP A 765 29.04 -6.65 10.92
CA ASP A 765 30.39 -6.88 10.39
C ASP A 765 31.13 -5.58 10.02
N LEU A 766 30.49 -4.67 9.26
CA LEU A 766 31.08 -3.35 8.97
C LEU A 766 31.30 -2.57 10.28
N LYS A 767 30.33 -2.59 11.20
CA LYS A 767 30.42 -1.95 12.52
C LYS A 767 31.60 -2.46 13.35
N GLU A 768 31.94 -3.75 13.28
CA GLU A 768 33.12 -4.30 13.95
C GLU A 768 34.44 -3.75 13.38
N LEU A 769 34.49 -3.43 12.08
CA LEU A 769 35.64 -2.79 11.44
C LEU A 769 35.79 -1.31 11.83
N VAL A 770 34.71 -0.52 11.72
CA VAL A 770 34.78 0.96 11.82
C VAL A 770 34.49 1.51 13.22
N CYS A 771 33.70 0.80 14.04
CA CYS A 771 33.32 1.25 15.38
C CYS A 771 34.12 0.58 16.52
N GLY A 772 35.01 -0.37 16.22
CA GLY A 772 35.89 -0.97 17.22
C GLY A 772 36.88 0.07 17.77
N PRO A 773 36.98 0.31 19.09
CA PRO A 773 37.81 1.38 19.65
C PRO A 773 39.29 1.21 19.25
N VAL A 774 39.87 2.18 18.54
CA VAL A 774 41.19 2.18 17.83
C VAL A 774 42.31 1.36 18.50
N PRO A 775 43.13 0.56 17.76
CA PRO A 775 44.26 -0.17 18.37
C PRO A 775 45.32 0.83 18.83
N ALA A 776 45.82 0.67 20.04
CA ALA A 776 46.84 1.55 20.60
C ALA A 776 48.17 1.43 19.83
N LEU A 777 48.35 2.25 18.80
CA LEU A 777 49.62 2.38 18.09
C LEU A 777 50.69 2.90 19.04
N ALA A 778 51.80 2.17 19.11
CA ALA A 778 52.87 2.39 20.06
C ALA A 778 53.49 3.80 19.94
N ARG A 779 53.24 4.65 20.93
CA ARG A 779 54.02 5.88 21.18
C ARG A 779 55.34 5.57 21.90
N THR A 780 56.21 4.75 21.30
CA THR A 780 57.63 4.65 21.65
C THR A 780 58.43 4.12 20.46
N ALA A 781 59.64 4.65 20.26
CA ALA A 781 60.42 4.44 19.05
C ALA A 781 61.51 3.35 19.17
N THR A 782 62.04 2.98 18.00
CA THR A 782 63.33 2.30 17.72
C THR A 782 63.50 0.78 17.94
N ALA A 783 64.12 0.18 16.90
CA ALA A 783 64.94 -1.04 16.85
C ALA A 783 64.29 -2.45 16.79
N GLU A 784 64.67 -3.14 15.69
CA GLU A 784 64.82 -4.58 15.43
C GLU A 784 63.71 -5.64 15.71
N ARG A 785 63.41 -6.36 14.60
CA ARG A 785 63.04 -7.78 14.46
C ARG A 785 61.87 -8.39 15.24
N ALA A 786 60.84 -8.72 14.45
CA ALA A 786 60.17 -10.02 14.39
C ALA A 786 59.52 -10.58 15.68
N GLY A 787 58.20 -10.43 15.79
CA GLY A 787 57.39 -11.14 16.76
C GLY A 787 55.91 -10.75 16.74
N VAL A 788 55.11 -11.48 15.97
CA VAL A 788 53.64 -11.59 16.07
C VAL A 788 52.88 -10.30 16.43
N ALA A 789 52.53 -9.51 15.41
CA ALA A 789 51.44 -8.54 15.54
C ALA A 789 50.10 -9.29 15.55
N THR A 790 49.44 -9.39 16.71
CA THR A 790 48.05 -9.85 16.82
C THR A 790 47.11 -8.79 16.24
N SER A 791 46.88 -8.86 14.93
CA SER A 791 46.00 -7.94 14.22
C SER A 791 44.53 -8.13 14.58
N ARG A 792 43.74 -7.05 14.46
CA ARG A 792 42.27 -7.05 14.50
C ARG A 792 41.65 -7.91 13.41
N SER A 793 42.37 -8.03 12.30
CA SER A 793 42.04 -8.85 11.14
C SER A 793 42.03 -10.36 11.41
N ALA A 794 42.48 -10.80 12.59
CA ALA A 794 42.44 -12.20 13.00
C ALA A 794 41.02 -12.78 13.15
N PHE A 795 39.96 -11.97 12.95
CA PHE A 795 38.61 -12.48 12.68
C PHE A 795 38.51 -13.11 11.28
N ILE A 796 39.11 -14.29 11.17
CA ILE A 796 38.83 -15.27 10.12
C ILE A 796 37.33 -15.59 10.16
N ARG A 797 36.64 -15.29 9.05
CA ARG A 797 35.37 -15.88 8.56
C ARG A 797 34.32 -16.20 9.65
N ARG A 798 33.33 -15.32 9.80
CA ARG A 798 32.04 -15.63 10.45
C ARG A 798 30.91 -15.53 9.40
N GLY A 799 30.35 -16.68 9.06
CA GLY A 799 29.46 -16.83 7.91
C GLY A 799 28.02 -16.33 8.10
N ILE A 800 27.54 -15.55 7.13
CA ILE A 800 26.61 -16.07 6.08
C ILE A 800 27.33 -15.80 4.73
N GLY A 801 28.49 -16.42 4.57
CA GLY A 801 29.58 -15.98 3.72
C GLY A 801 29.56 -16.60 2.34
N ARG A 802 29.03 -15.85 1.35
CA ARG A 802 28.84 -16.17 -0.08
C ARG A 802 27.42 -16.63 -0.48
N VAL A 803 26.40 -16.05 0.13
CA VAL A 803 25.17 -15.74 -0.64
C VAL A 803 25.45 -14.51 -1.48
N HIS A 804 25.20 -14.63 -2.79
CA HIS A 804 25.52 -13.65 -3.82
C HIS A 804 24.24 -13.11 -4.44
#